data_AF-A0A2E2U7M9-F1
#
_entry.id   AF-A0A2E2U7M9-F1
#
_cell.length_a   1.000
_cell.length_b   1.000
_cell.length_c   1.000
_cell.angle_alpha   90.00
_cell.angle_beta   90.00
_cell.angle_gamma   90.00
#
_symmetry.space_group_name_H-M   'P 1'
#
loop_
_entity.id
_entity.type
_entity.pdbx_description
1 polymer ?
#
loop_
_entity_poly.entity_id
_entity_poly.type
_entity_poly.pdbx_seq_one_letter_code
_entity_poly.pdbx_strand_id
1 'polypeptide(L)'
;MKPTFMLIALLLSQLVLTSCGDLFSKKVETEEIDQFATCELDTQAISKMFEENIQGDLDCLRANLKFFIEIVKTDRPGFLSQASLENYINTNLTDIDSFTLEALDAIFKVNTLLFGDDQGYMSRQNVDNLVDFFKEFNRLFVQNKIQEFFYADETMTFSEHNRRKAVIFTTFSQLSEMLNRYIVPNNNSIEIAEVITKFKNLSNPDLADDVRSVLFLKKAILGGDEQTLSSAQLVRLVTSMGDIGKIAYDFTKLWNVAQTDAQDIEVLKILKEDFFTFYNLLFYKDSPDEPILAYSQLEDVVKRFLPEFSEYLKYKTSILKVKEVLLGSNDEVFTSQDITTLIYDIGYQNISKGVFFYNAYAFNSEIFETDLPIVNDFNNLRPLISNNVELRYVEQFNRISKSLSKTEDIDSKGYKYFHGSEYVPLFDYKYSRNPRGFFEMAVFEFLTEKVFAFYGKTDATAVGDYIMELEDMERLMQDLSGLLEGEGFILEGKSNQTAETITLISTLFHPSSNGDGRIEINEFVEFIVTMTSALRLATDMQSELQEKCGTEGFEKIHPACYRLGMKEFLTNPTGREDGKQRKDYLPQMYNYLDAQTAQGFDNYLRATAKFSRACTHYDDGTEVPMGFGDFIVTWGGFLAVEQSVLTFDADRSGILESREVDTAYTVYKPAIEALIEPEFMKRFSYGIFQYMVKYNKVPEIPEINGVRSFLRAAGAGVHLIQFLVRPVRFRRANADRMTFAKILEIIGKNSPAALADPFDCELLRDEETIPVQRGFQEVYVPSLYSMFGLEYTDSSSVEKNDDELPPIEGGQVPTSVDQLPEDIRLLLLARPEDVEEVQQQQMQMQMQQQQQMQQQQQTQQQRPQEQQQMQQQR
;
A
#
# COMPACT_ATOMS: atom_id res chain seq x y z
N MET A 1 16.39 -7.85 -12.32
CA MET A 1 15.72 -9.06 -12.87
C MET A 1 15.53 -9.04 -14.39
N LYS A 2 15.05 -7.95 -15.03
CA LYS A 2 15.11 -7.75 -16.51
C LYS A 2 16.49 -8.14 -17.11
N PRO A 3 17.63 -7.69 -16.55
CA PRO A 3 18.93 -8.09 -17.04
C PRO A 3 19.22 -9.57 -16.75
N THR A 4 18.88 -10.11 -15.58
CA THR A 4 19.32 -11.44 -15.08
C THR A 4 18.82 -12.66 -15.88
N PHE A 5 17.55 -12.69 -16.31
CA PHE A 5 17.02 -13.82 -17.09
C PHE A 5 17.34 -13.71 -18.58
N MET A 6 17.29 -12.49 -19.09
CA MET A 6 17.90 -12.17 -20.36
C MET A 6 19.39 -12.52 -20.32
N LEU A 7 20.04 -12.42 -19.16
CA LEU A 7 21.43 -12.76 -18.92
C LEU A 7 21.75 -14.22 -18.95
N ILE A 8 20.86 -15.14 -18.59
CA ILE A 8 21.19 -16.56 -18.69
C ILE A 8 21.22 -16.96 -20.18
N ALA A 9 20.33 -16.37 -20.98
CA ALA A 9 20.33 -16.46 -22.43
C ALA A 9 21.49 -15.65 -23.08
N LEU A 10 21.82 -14.46 -22.55
CA LEU A 10 22.98 -13.61 -22.88
C LEU A 10 24.29 -14.28 -22.49
N LEU A 11 24.33 -14.97 -21.36
CA LEU A 11 25.45 -15.78 -20.91
C LEU A 11 25.58 -16.89 -21.92
N LEU A 12 24.60 -17.77 -22.11
CA LEU A 12 24.74 -18.89 -23.04
C LEU A 12 25.17 -18.44 -24.44
N SER A 13 24.71 -17.29 -24.96
CA SER A 13 25.15 -16.74 -26.25
C SER A 13 26.50 -16.02 -26.24
N GLN A 14 26.76 -15.12 -25.29
CA GLN A 14 28.03 -14.39 -25.18
C GLN A 14 29.19 -15.28 -24.72
N LEU A 15 28.89 -16.34 -23.94
CA LEU A 15 29.79 -17.41 -23.50
C LEU A 15 30.40 -18.20 -24.66
N VAL A 16 30.07 -17.92 -25.93
CA VAL A 16 30.70 -18.60 -27.08
C VAL A 16 31.13 -17.65 -28.18
N LEU A 17 30.51 -16.50 -28.27
CA LEU A 17 30.66 -15.58 -29.39
C LEU A 17 31.79 -14.57 -29.22
N THR A 18 32.19 -14.31 -27.99
CA THR A 18 33.04 -13.16 -27.65
C THR A 18 34.53 -13.46 -27.79
N SER A 19 34.95 -14.72 -27.75
CA SER A 19 36.32 -15.10 -28.15
C SER A 19 36.51 -15.16 -29.66
N CYS A 20 35.45 -14.99 -30.45
CA CYS A 20 35.53 -15.08 -31.90
C CYS A 20 35.28 -13.71 -32.53
N GLY A 21 34.47 -12.86 -31.90
CA GLY A 21 34.30 -11.47 -32.28
C GLY A 21 35.59 -10.65 -32.21
N ASP A 22 36.17 -10.44 -31.02
CA ASP A 22 37.28 -9.47 -30.94
C ASP A 22 38.60 -9.96 -31.55
N LEU A 23 38.69 -11.26 -31.77
CA LEU A 23 39.80 -11.94 -32.39
C LEU A 23 39.97 -11.60 -33.88
N PHE A 24 38.91 -11.11 -34.54
CA PHE A 24 38.92 -10.79 -35.98
C PHE A 24 38.42 -9.36 -36.27
N SER A 25 38.24 -8.51 -35.24
CA SER A 25 37.63 -7.17 -35.35
C SER A 25 38.63 -6.04 -35.67
N LYS A 26 39.93 -6.24 -35.40
CA LYS A 26 40.95 -5.21 -35.62
C LYS A 26 41.53 -5.31 -37.03
N LYS A 27 41.43 -4.22 -37.79
CA LYS A 27 42.12 -4.06 -39.08
C LYS A 27 43.62 -4.17 -38.85
N VAL A 28 44.18 -5.34 -39.15
CA VAL A 28 45.62 -5.55 -39.24
C VAL A 28 46.14 -4.64 -40.37
N GLU A 29 47.10 -3.76 -40.05
CA GLU A 29 47.91 -3.14 -41.10
C GLU A 29 48.60 -4.27 -41.85
N THR A 30 48.26 -4.40 -43.13
CA THR A 30 48.63 -5.52 -44.01
C THR A 30 50.12 -5.83 -43.97
N GLU A 31 50.50 -6.87 -43.22
CA GLU A 31 51.54 -7.82 -43.62
C GLU A 31 50.91 -9.21 -43.72
N GLU A 32 51.18 -9.89 -44.84
CA GLU A 32 50.50 -11.08 -45.35
C GLU A 32 50.40 -12.23 -44.33
N ILE A 33 49.21 -12.47 -43.75
CA ILE A 33 48.84 -13.78 -43.17
C ILE A 33 47.43 -14.16 -43.66
N ASP A 34 47.34 -14.52 -44.95
CA ASP A 34 46.11 -14.92 -45.64
C ASP A 34 45.89 -16.46 -45.65
N GLN A 35 46.51 -17.20 -44.73
CA GLN A 35 46.58 -18.67 -44.81
C GLN A 35 45.60 -19.45 -43.92
N PHE A 36 44.75 -18.77 -43.12
CA PHE A 36 43.89 -19.47 -42.15
C PHE A 36 42.39 -19.15 -42.19
N ALA A 37 41.93 -18.14 -42.93
CA ALA A 37 40.52 -17.78 -43.00
C ALA A 37 39.82 -18.50 -44.17
N THR A 38 38.83 -19.35 -43.87
CA THR A 38 37.95 -19.92 -44.92
C THR A 38 36.85 -18.93 -45.36
N CYS A 39 36.65 -17.88 -44.58
CA CYS A 39 35.66 -16.81 -44.73
C CYS A 39 36.01 -15.65 -43.77
N GLU A 40 35.51 -14.44 -44.05
CA GLU A 40 35.67 -13.24 -43.22
C GLU A 40 34.51 -13.16 -42.21
N LEU A 41 34.82 -13.02 -40.92
CA LEU A 41 33.84 -13.01 -39.82
C LEU A 41 33.45 -11.56 -39.47
N ASP A 42 32.15 -11.20 -39.48
CA ASP A 42 31.70 -9.91 -38.97
C ASP A 42 31.44 -9.97 -37.46
N THR A 43 32.33 -9.33 -36.74
CA THR A 43 32.42 -9.36 -35.29
C THR A 43 31.46 -8.36 -34.64
N GLN A 44 31.08 -7.32 -35.38
CA GLN A 44 30.04 -6.37 -34.97
C GLN A 44 28.66 -7.02 -35.11
N ALA A 45 28.45 -7.81 -36.15
CA ALA A 45 27.22 -8.59 -36.32
C ALA A 45 27.01 -9.53 -35.10
N ILE A 46 28.06 -10.19 -34.65
CA ILE A 46 28.02 -11.08 -33.47
C ILE A 46 27.50 -10.37 -32.21
N SER A 47 27.90 -9.11 -31.97
CA SER A 47 27.41 -8.32 -30.83
C SER A 47 25.89 -8.06 -30.87
N LYS A 48 25.28 -8.20 -32.05
CA LYS A 48 23.85 -8.02 -32.32
C LYS A 48 23.11 -9.35 -32.51
N MET A 49 23.62 -10.47 -31.99
CA MET A 49 22.96 -11.79 -32.10
C MET A 49 21.49 -11.79 -31.64
N PHE A 50 21.10 -10.89 -30.76
CA PHE A 50 19.73 -10.80 -30.27
C PHE A 50 18.78 -10.01 -31.19
N GLU A 51 19.35 -9.22 -32.11
CA GLU A 51 18.67 -8.19 -32.90
C GLU A 51 18.70 -8.52 -34.40
N GLU A 52 19.81 -9.06 -34.89
CA GLU A 52 20.07 -9.29 -36.31
C GLU A 52 20.36 -10.77 -36.59
N ASN A 53 19.97 -11.26 -37.77
CA ASN A 53 20.26 -12.62 -38.19
C ASN A 53 21.74 -12.74 -38.60
N ILE A 54 22.50 -13.54 -37.86
CA ILE A 54 23.95 -13.71 -38.03
C ILE A 54 24.34 -15.16 -38.33
N GLN A 55 23.42 -15.95 -38.88
CA GLN A 55 23.70 -17.36 -39.19
C GLN A 55 24.90 -17.55 -40.12
N GLY A 56 25.14 -16.60 -41.04
CA GLY A 56 26.31 -16.62 -41.92
C GLY A 56 27.63 -16.51 -41.15
N ASP A 57 27.71 -15.59 -40.18
CA ASP A 57 28.89 -15.41 -39.33
C ASP A 57 29.12 -16.64 -38.43
N LEU A 58 28.06 -17.26 -37.94
CA LEU A 58 28.15 -18.50 -37.14
C LEU A 58 28.66 -19.69 -37.96
N ASP A 59 28.20 -19.83 -39.20
CA ASP A 59 28.74 -20.86 -40.12
C ASP A 59 30.20 -20.60 -40.47
N CYS A 60 30.58 -19.33 -40.63
CA CYS A 60 31.97 -18.94 -40.83
C CYS A 60 32.84 -19.32 -39.62
N LEU A 61 32.36 -19.00 -38.42
CA LEU A 61 33.03 -19.37 -37.17
C LEU A 61 33.25 -20.88 -37.07
N ARG A 62 32.23 -21.70 -37.36
CA ARG A 62 32.35 -23.16 -37.39
C ARG A 62 33.45 -23.64 -38.33
N ALA A 63 33.50 -23.10 -39.54
CA ALA A 63 34.48 -23.49 -40.54
C ALA A 63 35.91 -23.18 -40.07
N ASN A 64 36.13 -21.98 -39.53
CA ASN A 64 37.43 -21.54 -39.03
C ASN A 64 37.89 -22.37 -37.82
N LEU A 65 37.00 -22.66 -36.85
CA LEU A 65 37.34 -23.51 -35.69
C LEU A 65 37.67 -24.95 -36.12
N LYS A 66 36.94 -25.51 -37.09
CA LYS A 66 37.23 -26.85 -37.61
C LYS A 66 38.56 -26.92 -38.35
N PHE A 67 38.84 -25.92 -39.19
CA PHE A 67 40.11 -25.81 -39.90
C PHE A 67 41.29 -25.73 -38.91
N PHE A 68 41.12 -24.97 -37.82
CA PHE A 68 42.09 -24.89 -36.74
C PHE A 68 42.38 -26.26 -36.11
N ILE A 69 41.33 -27.03 -35.78
CA ILE A 69 41.46 -28.40 -35.23
C ILE A 69 42.24 -29.33 -36.17
N GLU A 70 42.08 -29.16 -37.50
CA GLU A 70 42.72 -30.01 -38.50
C GLU A 70 44.20 -29.69 -38.71
N ILE A 71 44.60 -28.42 -38.54
CA ILE A 71 45.96 -27.97 -38.90
C ILE A 71 46.87 -27.81 -37.69
N VAL A 72 46.33 -27.39 -36.55
CA VAL A 72 47.14 -27.16 -35.36
C VAL A 72 47.40 -28.48 -34.66
N LYS A 73 48.68 -28.84 -34.54
CA LYS A 73 49.09 -30.03 -33.78
C LYS A 73 48.86 -29.78 -32.29
N THR A 74 47.82 -30.39 -31.75
CA THR A 74 47.55 -30.45 -30.32
C THR A 74 48.05 -31.77 -29.74
N ASP A 75 48.14 -31.83 -28.41
CA ASP A 75 48.40 -33.06 -27.65
C ASP A 75 47.23 -34.06 -27.70
N ARG A 76 46.06 -33.63 -28.20
CA ARG A 76 44.86 -34.45 -28.39
C ARG A 76 44.23 -34.24 -29.78
N PRO A 77 44.63 -35.04 -30.78
CA PRO A 77 44.10 -34.92 -32.15
C PRO A 77 42.57 -35.02 -32.21
N GLY A 78 41.93 -34.11 -32.94
CA GLY A 78 40.46 -34.06 -33.07
C GLY A 78 39.75 -33.20 -32.01
N PHE A 79 40.50 -32.61 -31.09
CA PHE A 79 40.01 -31.64 -30.11
C PHE A 79 40.58 -30.25 -30.36
N LEU A 80 39.76 -29.24 -30.16
CA LEU A 80 40.19 -27.86 -30.01
C LEU A 80 40.81 -27.71 -28.62
N SER A 81 42.11 -27.38 -28.55
CA SER A 81 42.82 -27.12 -27.28
C SER A 81 42.79 -25.63 -26.99
N GLN A 82 42.34 -25.25 -25.78
CA GLN A 82 42.33 -23.87 -25.30
C GLN A 82 43.74 -23.28 -25.35
N ALA A 83 44.74 -23.97 -24.79
CA ALA A 83 46.12 -23.49 -24.76
C ALA A 83 46.71 -23.28 -26.17
N SER A 84 46.41 -24.17 -27.12
CA SER A 84 46.84 -24.01 -28.51
C SER A 84 46.15 -22.84 -29.20
N LEU A 85 44.85 -22.64 -28.92
CA LEU A 85 44.08 -21.53 -29.44
C LEU A 85 44.59 -20.20 -28.87
N GLU A 86 44.73 -20.07 -27.55
CA GLU A 86 45.32 -18.89 -26.88
C GLU A 86 46.71 -18.55 -27.41
N ASN A 87 47.58 -19.56 -27.61
CA ASN A 87 48.91 -19.33 -28.17
C ASN A 87 48.84 -18.82 -29.62
N TYR A 88 47.94 -19.38 -30.43
CA TYR A 88 47.73 -18.90 -31.80
C TYR A 88 47.23 -17.46 -31.82
N ILE A 89 46.25 -17.15 -30.97
CA ILE A 89 45.67 -15.83 -30.76
C ILE A 89 46.78 -14.82 -30.43
N ASN A 90 47.57 -15.10 -29.40
CA ASN A 90 48.65 -14.22 -28.94
C ASN A 90 49.79 -14.05 -29.95
N THR A 91 50.04 -15.05 -30.80
CA THR A 91 51.17 -15.04 -31.74
C THR A 91 50.84 -14.34 -33.06
N ASN A 92 49.61 -14.51 -33.55
CA ASN A 92 49.25 -14.14 -34.93
C ASN A 92 48.33 -12.91 -35.02
N LEU A 93 47.79 -12.43 -33.91
CA LEU A 93 46.88 -11.29 -33.88
C LEU A 93 47.46 -10.21 -32.99
N THR A 94 47.68 -9.04 -33.57
CA THR A 94 48.15 -7.85 -32.87
C THR A 94 46.96 -7.15 -32.18
N ASP A 95 47.20 -6.59 -30.99
CA ASP A 95 46.23 -5.83 -30.20
C ASP A 95 45.07 -6.65 -29.59
N ILE A 96 45.28 -7.91 -29.20
CA ILE A 96 44.24 -8.64 -28.45
C ILE A 96 44.23 -8.21 -26.99
N ASP A 97 43.04 -7.89 -26.49
CA ASP A 97 42.86 -7.54 -25.10
C ASP A 97 42.86 -8.79 -24.20
N SER A 98 43.28 -8.64 -22.94
CA SER A 98 43.26 -9.74 -21.97
C SER A 98 41.85 -10.31 -21.78
N PHE A 99 40.84 -9.48 -22.04
CA PHE A 99 39.43 -9.81 -21.96
C PHE A 99 39.02 -10.92 -22.96
N THR A 100 39.50 -10.88 -24.20
CA THR A 100 39.20 -11.93 -25.21
C THR A 100 39.67 -13.31 -24.75
N LEU A 101 40.83 -13.38 -24.08
CA LEU A 101 41.37 -14.63 -23.53
C LEU A 101 40.57 -15.09 -22.30
N GLU A 102 40.14 -14.17 -21.45
CA GLU A 102 39.27 -14.48 -20.31
C GLU A 102 37.89 -15.00 -20.75
N ALA A 103 37.31 -14.39 -21.79
CA ALA A 103 36.06 -14.85 -22.38
C ALA A 103 36.22 -16.26 -22.95
N LEU A 104 37.32 -16.54 -23.68
CA LEU A 104 37.66 -17.85 -24.22
C LEU A 104 37.70 -18.93 -23.13
N ASP A 105 38.36 -18.66 -22.01
CA ASP A 105 38.42 -19.59 -20.88
C ASP A 105 37.02 -19.95 -20.36
N ALA A 106 36.13 -18.96 -20.24
CA ALA A 106 34.77 -19.21 -19.83
C ALA A 106 33.96 -20.05 -20.84
N ILE A 107 34.20 -19.90 -22.16
CA ILE A 107 33.61 -20.77 -23.20
C ILE A 107 33.96 -22.24 -22.94
N PHE A 108 35.24 -22.52 -22.70
CA PHE A 108 35.71 -23.89 -22.46
C PHE A 108 35.15 -24.47 -21.16
N LYS A 109 35.01 -23.65 -20.10
CA LYS A 109 34.35 -24.06 -18.86
C LYS A 109 32.87 -24.42 -19.07
N VAL A 110 32.15 -23.64 -19.87
CA VAL A 110 30.74 -23.90 -20.18
C VAL A 110 30.58 -25.12 -21.08
N ASN A 111 31.46 -25.29 -22.06
CA ASN A 111 31.50 -26.49 -22.90
C ASN A 111 31.70 -27.76 -22.06
N THR A 112 32.64 -27.70 -21.12
CA THR A 112 32.90 -28.78 -20.14
C THR A 112 31.64 -29.10 -19.33
N LEU A 113 30.86 -28.08 -18.94
CA LEU A 113 29.60 -28.24 -18.22
C LEU A 113 28.48 -28.84 -19.08
N LEU A 114 28.32 -28.35 -20.31
CA LEU A 114 27.26 -28.75 -21.25
C LEU A 114 27.48 -30.17 -21.81
N PHE A 115 28.69 -30.45 -22.29
CA PHE A 115 28.96 -31.63 -23.12
C PHE A 115 29.89 -32.66 -22.47
N GLY A 116 30.47 -32.35 -21.31
CA GLY A 116 31.32 -33.28 -20.57
C GLY A 116 32.69 -33.53 -21.20
N ASP A 117 33.16 -32.64 -22.08
CA ASP A 117 34.56 -32.66 -22.54
C ASP A 117 35.53 -32.42 -21.38
N ASP A 118 36.79 -32.83 -21.55
CA ASP A 118 37.84 -32.55 -20.58
C ASP A 118 38.18 -31.06 -20.51
N GLN A 119 38.52 -30.56 -19.32
CA GLN A 119 38.89 -29.16 -19.11
C GLN A 119 39.98 -28.70 -20.09
N GLY A 120 39.75 -27.54 -20.72
CA GLY A 120 40.67 -26.96 -21.71
C GLY A 120 40.61 -27.62 -23.10
N TYR A 121 39.69 -28.57 -23.32
CA TYR A 121 39.46 -29.19 -24.62
C TYR A 121 37.99 -29.13 -25.03
N MET A 122 37.75 -29.05 -26.33
CA MET A 122 36.42 -29.13 -26.92
C MET A 122 36.46 -30.08 -28.11
N SER A 123 35.63 -31.13 -28.11
CA SER A 123 35.61 -32.08 -29.22
C SER A 123 35.09 -31.41 -30.49
N ARG A 124 35.55 -31.85 -31.66
CA ARG A 124 35.05 -31.32 -32.96
C ARG A 124 33.52 -31.42 -33.08
N GLN A 125 32.91 -32.47 -32.52
CA GLN A 125 31.46 -32.64 -32.51
C GLN A 125 30.78 -31.61 -31.60
N ASN A 126 31.38 -31.28 -30.45
CA ASN A 126 30.81 -30.30 -29.53
C ASN A 126 30.95 -28.87 -30.06
N VAL A 127 31.99 -28.56 -30.86
CA VAL A 127 32.03 -27.32 -31.65
C VAL A 127 30.80 -27.22 -32.57
N ASP A 128 30.44 -28.31 -33.26
CA ASP A 128 29.25 -28.33 -34.12
C ASP A 128 27.97 -28.12 -33.34
N ASN A 129 27.76 -28.91 -32.28
CA ASN A 129 26.58 -28.84 -31.43
C ASN A 129 26.38 -27.43 -30.85
N LEU A 130 27.48 -26.81 -30.41
CA LEU A 130 27.50 -25.50 -29.80
C LEU A 130 27.14 -24.40 -30.82
N VAL A 131 27.73 -24.44 -32.02
CA VAL A 131 27.36 -23.49 -33.09
C VAL A 131 25.92 -23.72 -33.59
N ASP A 132 25.46 -24.98 -33.69
CA ASP A 132 24.08 -25.29 -34.09
C ASP A 132 23.08 -24.71 -33.09
N PHE A 133 23.38 -24.82 -31.80
CA PHE A 133 22.60 -24.17 -30.75
C PHE A 133 22.52 -22.65 -30.98
N PHE A 134 23.64 -21.97 -31.25
CA PHE A 134 23.62 -20.53 -31.50
C PHE A 134 22.86 -20.10 -32.73
N LYS A 135 22.97 -20.86 -33.82
CA LYS A 135 22.24 -20.55 -35.05
C LYS A 135 20.75 -20.55 -34.81
N GLU A 136 20.27 -21.52 -34.05
CA GLU A 136 18.86 -21.66 -33.74
C GLU A 136 18.42 -20.65 -32.66
N PHE A 137 19.26 -20.39 -31.66
CA PHE A 137 19.06 -19.32 -30.70
C PHE A 137 18.89 -17.96 -31.36
N ASN A 138 19.84 -17.55 -32.20
CA ASN A 138 19.79 -16.32 -32.99
C ASN A 138 18.51 -16.28 -33.83
N ARG A 139 18.23 -17.36 -34.57
CA ARG A 139 17.03 -17.45 -35.40
C ARG A 139 15.76 -17.20 -34.58
N LEU A 140 15.60 -17.90 -33.47
CA LEU A 140 14.39 -17.81 -32.65
C LEU A 140 14.26 -16.46 -31.96
N PHE A 141 15.34 -15.92 -31.38
CA PHE A 141 15.30 -14.62 -30.71
C PHE A 141 14.95 -13.48 -31.66
N VAL A 142 15.56 -13.45 -32.84
CA VAL A 142 15.34 -12.42 -33.87
C VAL A 142 13.95 -12.57 -34.50
N GLN A 143 13.58 -13.78 -34.95
CA GLN A 143 12.28 -14.00 -35.59
C GLN A 143 11.10 -13.75 -34.66
N ASN A 144 11.24 -14.11 -33.38
CA ASN A 144 10.18 -13.95 -32.39
C ASN A 144 10.28 -12.63 -31.61
N LYS A 145 11.24 -11.76 -31.95
CA LYS A 145 11.41 -10.42 -31.35
C LYS A 145 11.51 -10.46 -29.82
N ILE A 146 12.18 -11.47 -29.27
CA ILE A 146 12.20 -11.73 -27.82
C ILE A 146 12.81 -10.55 -27.06
N GLN A 147 13.90 -9.98 -27.58
CA GLN A 147 14.55 -8.82 -26.97
C GLN A 147 13.60 -7.61 -26.90
N GLU A 148 12.90 -7.32 -28.00
CA GLU A 148 11.93 -6.23 -28.10
C GLU A 148 10.87 -6.33 -27.00
N PHE A 149 10.35 -7.53 -26.73
CA PHE A 149 9.31 -7.74 -25.71
C PHE A 149 9.78 -7.39 -24.30
N PHE A 150 11.06 -7.64 -23.94
CA PHE A 150 11.61 -7.30 -22.63
C PHE A 150 12.00 -5.81 -22.50
N TYR A 151 12.35 -5.13 -23.59
CA TYR A 151 12.80 -3.73 -23.56
C TYR A 151 11.72 -2.70 -23.92
N ALA A 152 10.65 -3.08 -24.62
CA ALA A 152 9.60 -2.15 -25.02
C ALA A 152 8.95 -1.48 -23.80
N ASP A 153 9.01 -0.16 -23.72
CA ASP A 153 8.42 0.63 -22.63
C ASP A 153 7.07 1.23 -23.04
N GLU A 154 6.23 0.40 -23.65
CA GLU A 154 4.90 0.78 -24.11
C GLU A 154 3.82 0.18 -23.21
N THR A 155 2.73 0.93 -23.04
CA THR A 155 1.50 0.38 -22.46
C THR A 155 0.87 -0.61 -23.43
N MET A 156 0.52 -1.81 -22.96
CA MET A 156 -0.04 -2.86 -23.82
C MET A 156 -1.38 -3.39 -23.33
N THR A 157 -2.17 -3.98 -24.23
CA THR A 157 -3.41 -4.66 -23.86
C THR A 157 -3.12 -6.02 -23.24
N PHE A 158 -4.05 -6.52 -22.41
CA PHE A 158 -3.93 -7.85 -21.81
C PHE A 158 -3.79 -8.98 -22.85
N SER A 159 -4.54 -8.89 -23.95
CA SER A 159 -4.45 -9.86 -25.06
C SER A 159 -3.05 -9.87 -25.69
N GLU A 160 -2.48 -8.68 -25.90
CA GLU A 160 -1.13 -8.54 -26.43
C GLU A 160 -0.07 -9.05 -25.44
N HIS A 161 -0.24 -8.75 -24.15
CA HIS A 161 0.62 -9.28 -23.08
C HIS A 161 0.66 -10.82 -23.10
N ASN A 162 -0.50 -11.46 -23.10
CA ASN A 162 -0.60 -12.92 -23.14
C ASN A 162 -0.06 -13.52 -24.44
N ARG A 163 -0.25 -12.85 -25.58
CA ARG A 163 0.36 -13.26 -26.85
C ARG A 163 1.88 -13.26 -26.75
N ARG A 164 2.48 -12.19 -26.23
CA ARG A 164 3.93 -12.09 -26.02
C ARG A 164 4.43 -13.12 -25.01
N LYS A 165 3.74 -13.31 -23.87
CA LYS A 165 4.01 -14.36 -22.88
C LYS A 165 4.07 -15.75 -23.54
N ALA A 166 3.08 -16.08 -24.38
CA ALA A 166 3.02 -17.36 -25.08
C ALA A 166 4.17 -17.55 -26.09
N VAL A 167 4.54 -16.49 -26.82
CA VAL A 167 5.69 -16.51 -27.74
C VAL A 167 7.00 -16.73 -26.97
N ILE A 168 7.17 -16.06 -25.83
CA ILE A 168 8.32 -16.24 -24.94
C ILE A 168 8.39 -17.68 -24.43
N PHE A 169 7.32 -18.18 -23.81
CA PHE A 169 7.24 -19.55 -23.33
C PHE A 169 7.60 -20.57 -24.43
N THR A 170 7.00 -20.42 -25.61
CA THR A 170 7.23 -21.33 -26.75
C THR A 170 8.68 -21.26 -27.23
N THR A 171 9.24 -20.06 -27.34
CA THR A 171 10.63 -19.85 -27.79
C THR A 171 11.62 -20.49 -26.82
N PHE A 172 11.48 -20.23 -25.52
CA PHE A 172 12.34 -20.83 -24.51
C PHE A 172 12.12 -22.35 -24.39
N SER A 173 10.91 -22.86 -24.64
CA SER A 173 10.66 -24.30 -24.70
C SER A 173 11.35 -24.98 -25.89
N GLN A 174 11.36 -24.33 -27.06
CA GLN A 174 12.08 -24.83 -28.24
C GLN A 174 13.60 -24.86 -28.01
N LEU A 175 14.14 -23.82 -27.37
CA LEU A 175 15.55 -23.77 -26.99
C LEU A 175 15.90 -24.83 -25.94
N SER A 176 14.99 -25.07 -24.99
CA SER A 176 15.11 -26.15 -24.00
C SER A 176 15.19 -27.52 -24.68
N GLU A 177 14.27 -27.80 -25.60
CA GLU A 177 14.26 -29.06 -26.34
C GLU A 177 15.57 -29.26 -27.12
N MET A 178 16.08 -28.21 -27.74
CA MET A 178 17.34 -28.27 -28.46
C MET A 178 18.55 -28.50 -27.54
N LEU A 179 18.68 -27.75 -26.45
CA LEU A 179 19.77 -27.94 -25.48
C LEU A 179 19.75 -29.34 -24.88
N ASN A 180 18.56 -29.88 -24.58
CA ASN A 180 18.41 -31.23 -24.05
C ASN A 180 18.86 -32.33 -25.03
N ARG A 181 18.92 -32.07 -26.35
CA ARG A 181 19.49 -33.02 -27.32
C ARG A 181 21.01 -33.08 -27.24
N TYR A 182 21.62 -32.01 -26.76
CA TYR A 182 23.06 -31.77 -26.81
C TYR A 182 23.75 -31.97 -25.46
N ILE A 183 23.05 -31.72 -24.35
CA ILE A 183 23.61 -31.84 -23.00
C ILE A 183 23.93 -33.30 -22.69
N VAL A 184 25.15 -33.52 -22.24
CA VAL A 184 25.62 -34.82 -21.74
C VAL A 184 25.73 -34.73 -20.21
N PRO A 185 24.93 -35.50 -19.44
CA PRO A 185 25.05 -35.52 -17.99
C PRO A 185 26.47 -35.85 -17.55
N ASN A 186 27.05 -34.99 -16.71
CA ASN A 186 28.41 -35.13 -16.20
C ASN A 186 28.50 -34.62 -14.75
N ASN A 187 29.69 -34.73 -14.15
CA ASN A 187 29.95 -34.30 -12.77
C ASN A 187 30.67 -32.95 -12.68
N ASN A 188 30.75 -32.21 -13.78
CA ASN A 188 31.43 -30.93 -13.79
C ASN A 188 30.56 -29.84 -13.14
N SER A 189 31.22 -28.83 -12.58
CA SER A 189 30.62 -27.64 -12.02
C SER A 189 31.47 -26.41 -12.33
N ILE A 190 30.82 -25.26 -12.48
CA ILE A 190 31.48 -23.96 -12.69
C ILE A 190 31.08 -22.97 -11.61
N GLU A 191 31.96 -22.04 -11.26
CA GLU A 191 31.60 -20.90 -10.40
C GLU A 191 30.93 -19.82 -11.24
N ILE A 192 29.68 -19.49 -10.91
CA ILE A 192 28.82 -18.60 -11.70
C ILE A 192 29.42 -17.19 -11.75
N ALA A 193 29.83 -16.66 -10.58
CA ALA A 193 30.41 -15.34 -10.47
C ALA A 193 31.71 -15.20 -11.27
N GLU A 194 32.61 -16.19 -11.18
CA GLU A 194 33.87 -16.23 -11.94
C GLU A 194 33.60 -16.16 -13.45
N VAL A 195 32.66 -16.99 -13.92
CA VAL A 195 32.27 -17.05 -15.33
C VAL A 195 31.71 -15.70 -15.78
N ILE A 196 30.82 -15.07 -15.01
CA ILE A 196 30.22 -13.77 -15.38
C ILE A 196 31.24 -12.65 -15.36
N THR A 197 32.17 -12.63 -14.40
CA THR A 197 33.19 -11.57 -14.34
C THR A 197 34.08 -11.56 -15.58
N LYS A 198 34.28 -12.72 -16.22
CA LYS A 198 35.00 -12.85 -17.49
C LYS A 198 34.25 -12.27 -18.69
N PHE A 199 32.99 -11.83 -18.52
CA PHE A 199 32.20 -11.10 -19.52
C PHE A 199 31.84 -9.67 -19.11
N LYS A 200 32.33 -9.18 -17.96
CA LYS A 200 31.91 -7.91 -17.33
C LYS A 200 32.07 -6.68 -18.25
N ASN A 201 33.02 -6.69 -19.18
CA ASN A 201 33.30 -5.56 -20.07
C ASN A 201 32.42 -5.50 -21.33
N LEU A 202 31.58 -6.49 -21.61
CA LEU A 202 30.84 -6.57 -22.89
C LEU A 202 29.44 -5.96 -22.89
N SER A 203 28.82 -5.78 -21.73
CA SER A 203 27.38 -5.46 -21.74
C SER A 203 26.90 -4.60 -20.58
N ASN A 204 27.47 -4.73 -19.37
CA ASN A 204 27.15 -3.84 -18.26
C ASN A 204 28.16 -4.02 -17.10
N PRO A 205 28.87 -2.96 -16.65
CA PRO A 205 29.80 -3.06 -15.52
C PRO A 205 29.12 -3.46 -14.20
N ASP A 206 27.81 -3.33 -14.06
CA ASP A 206 27.09 -3.75 -12.86
C ASP A 206 26.61 -5.21 -12.90
N LEU A 207 26.82 -5.91 -14.01
CA LEU A 207 26.17 -7.18 -14.27
C LEU A 207 26.57 -8.32 -13.34
N ALA A 208 27.86 -8.44 -13.05
CA ALA A 208 28.36 -9.45 -12.14
C ALA A 208 27.73 -9.27 -10.75
N ASP A 209 27.55 -8.02 -10.34
CA ASP A 209 26.99 -7.68 -9.05
C ASP A 209 25.46 -7.88 -9.05
N ASP A 210 24.78 -7.68 -10.19
CA ASP A 210 23.35 -7.99 -10.37
C ASP A 210 23.09 -9.48 -10.20
N VAL A 211 23.91 -10.31 -10.83
CA VAL A 211 23.75 -11.76 -10.72
C VAL A 211 24.06 -12.24 -9.32
N ARG A 212 25.16 -11.75 -8.71
CA ARG A 212 25.51 -12.11 -7.33
C ARG A 212 24.37 -11.85 -6.35
N SER A 213 23.69 -10.71 -6.48
CA SER A 213 22.56 -10.37 -5.60
C SER A 213 21.37 -11.34 -5.69
N VAL A 214 21.27 -12.15 -6.75
CA VAL A 214 20.14 -13.08 -6.98
C VAL A 214 20.55 -14.55 -7.08
N LEU A 215 21.80 -14.91 -6.75
CA LEU A 215 22.25 -16.32 -6.79
C LEU A 215 21.48 -17.22 -5.81
N PHE A 216 20.90 -16.66 -4.75
CA PHE A 216 20.00 -17.42 -3.87
C PHE A 216 18.78 -17.98 -4.64
N LEU A 217 18.28 -17.31 -5.70
CA LEU A 217 17.20 -17.85 -6.54
C LEU A 217 17.65 -19.09 -7.31
N LYS A 218 18.91 -19.13 -7.74
CA LYS A 218 19.51 -20.32 -8.34
C LYS A 218 19.48 -21.46 -7.33
N LYS A 219 19.86 -21.23 -6.08
CA LYS A 219 19.79 -22.25 -5.02
C LYS A 219 18.34 -22.70 -4.78
N ALA A 220 17.41 -21.76 -4.68
CA ALA A 220 15.99 -22.03 -4.44
C ALA A 220 15.35 -22.89 -5.54
N ILE A 221 15.65 -22.60 -6.81
CA ILE A 221 15.01 -23.24 -7.98
C ILE A 221 15.76 -24.49 -8.45
N LEU A 222 17.09 -24.48 -8.42
CA LEU A 222 17.92 -25.55 -8.98
C LEU A 222 18.59 -26.44 -7.93
N GLY A 223 18.66 -25.99 -6.67
CA GLY A 223 19.33 -26.70 -5.59
C GLY A 223 20.86 -26.55 -5.57
N GLY A 224 21.49 -27.37 -4.73
CA GLY A 224 22.93 -27.41 -4.44
C GLY A 224 23.50 -26.11 -3.89
N ASP A 225 24.79 -25.88 -4.13
CA ASP A 225 25.51 -24.69 -3.67
C ASP A 225 25.10 -23.41 -4.43
N GLU A 226 25.13 -22.28 -3.75
CA GLU A 226 24.65 -20.99 -4.29
C GLU A 226 25.55 -20.47 -5.43
N GLN A 227 26.86 -20.60 -5.28
CA GLN A 227 27.85 -19.97 -6.16
C GLN A 227 28.20 -20.83 -7.37
N THR A 228 27.95 -22.14 -7.30
CA THR A 228 28.33 -23.09 -8.34
C THR A 228 27.14 -23.62 -9.14
N LEU A 229 27.34 -23.84 -10.43
CA LEU A 229 26.36 -24.49 -11.31
C LEU A 229 26.92 -25.85 -11.78
N SER A 230 26.26 -26.94 -11.41
CA SER A 230 26.59 -28.30 -11.86
C SER A 230 25.81 -28.70 -13.12
N SER A 231 26.27 -29.72 -13.83
CA SER A 231 25.58 -30.23 -15.02
C SER A 231 24.14 -30.68 -14.72
N ALA A 232 23.90 -31.33 -13.57
CA ALA A 232 22.56 -31.71 -13.13
C ALA A 232 21.63 -30.50 -12.90
N GLN A 233 22.17 -29.42 -12.33
CA GLN A 233 21.43 -28.17 -12.13
C GLN A 233 21.16 -27.46 -13.47
N LEU A 234 22.11 -27.52 -14.40
CA LEU A 234 21.95 -26.99 -15.75
C LEU A 234 20.85 -27.73 -16.52
N VAL A 235 20.81 -29.05 -16.45
CA VAL A 235 19.71 -29.86 -17.04
C VAL A 235 18.36 -29.39 -16.47
N ARG A 236 18.26 -29.22 -15.15
CA ARG A 236 17.03 -28.72 -14.52
C ARG A 236 16.66 -27.32 -15.01
N LEU A 237 17.62 -26.39 -15.07
CA LEU A 237 17.43 -25.04 -15.59
C LEU A 237 16.90 -25.06 -17.02
N VAL A 238 17.51 -25.87 -17.88
CA VAL A 238 17.11 -26.05 -19.29
C VAL A 238 15.67 -26.57 -19.33
N THR A 239 15.32 -27.62 -18.58
CA THR A 239 13.95 -28.16 -18.57
C THR A 239 12.90 -27.19 -18.06
N SER A 240 13.27 -26.25 -17.19
CA SER A 240 12.36 -25.24 -16.61
C SER A 240 12.39 -23.89 -17.33
N MET A 241 13.19 -23.76 -18.39
CA MET A 241 13.48 -22.47 -19.02
C MET A 241 12.25 -21.77 -19.60
N GLY A 242 11.27 -22.53 -20.12
CA GLY A 242 10.00 -21.98 -20.60
C GLY A 242 9.19 -21.32 -19.49
N ASP A 243 9.01 -22.02 -18.37
CA ASP A 243 8.29 -21.52 -17.20
C ASP A 243 9.00 -20.33 -16.54
N ILE A 244 10.33 -20.41 -16.45
CA ILE A 244 11.15 -19.31 -15.98
C ILE A 244 10.99 -18.08 -16.89
N GLY A 245 11.02 -18.27 -18.21
CA GLY A 245 10.91 -17.20 -19.20
C GLY A 245 9.57 -16.47 -19.13
N LYS A 246 8.45 -17.20 -18.97
CA LYS A 246 7.11 -16.58 -18.83
C LYS A 246 6.98 -15.79 -17.51
N ILE A 247 7.46 -16.33 -16.38
CA ILE A 247 7.42 -15.63 -15.09
C ILE A 247 8.28 -14.38 -15.15
N ALA A 248 9.48 -14.46 -15.74
CA ALA A 248 10.34 -13.31 -15.92
C ALA A 248 9.70 -12.24 -16.81
N TYR A 249 8.96 -12.63 -17.85
CA TYR A 249 8.22 -11.68 -18.68
C TYR A 249 7.11 -10.97 -17.89
N ASP A 250 6.28 -11.73 -17.18
CA ASP A 250 5.19 -11.16 -16.38
C ASP A 250 5.71 -10.25 -15.28
N PHE A 251 6.73 -10.71 -14.53
CA PHE A 251 7.42 -9.89 -13.54
C PHE A 251 8.06 -8.64 -14.14
N THR A 252 8.23 -8.50 -15.46
CA THR A 252 8.90 -7.32 -16.04
C THR A 252 7.99 -6.43 -16.87
N LYS A 253 6.77 -6.90 -17.17
CA LYS A 253 5.84 -6.22 -18.09
C LYS A 253 4.41 -6.14 -17.60
N LEU A 254 4.03 -6.87 -16.55
CA LEU A 254 2.65 -6.87 -16.06
C LEU A 254 2.19 -5.48 -15.60
N TRP A 255 3.08 -4.64 -15.08
CA TRP A 255 2.77 -3.24 -14.72
C TRP A 255 2.60 -2.31 -15.94
N ASN A 256 3.08 -2.70 -17.12
CA ASN A 256 2.86 -1.95 -18.37
C ASN A 256 1.54 -2.35 -19.05
N VAL A 257 0.79 -3.31 -18.50
CA VAL A 257 -0.53 -3.64 -19.03
C VAL A 257 -1.49 -2.53 -18.63
N ALA A 258 -2.20 -1.94 -19.61
CA ALA A 258 -3.23 -0.94 -19.33
C ALA A 258 -4.25 -1.54 -18.35
N GLN A 259 -4.34 -0.98 -17.14
CA GLN A 259 -5.22 -1.47 -16.09
C GLN A 259 -6.50 -0.65 -16.08
N THR A 260 -7.62 -1.33 -16.31
CA THR A 260 -8.96 -0.86 -15.95
C THR A 260 -9.48 -1.77 -14.84
N ASP A 261 -10.43 -1.30 -14.02
CA ASP A 261 -11.05 -2.12 -12.96
C ASP A 261 -11.59 -3.47 -13.50
N ALA A 262 -12.02 -3.52 -14.77
CA ALA A 262 -12.50 -4.73 -15.44
C ALA A 262 -11.39 -5.76 -15.73
N GLN A 263 -10.12 -5.37 -15.65
CA GLN A 263 -8.94 -6.19 -15.96
C GLN A 263 -8.17 -6.63 -14.72
N ASP A 264 -8.53 -6.16 -13.52
CA ASP A 264 -7.91 -6.59 -12.26
C ASP A 264 -7.93 -8.12 -12.10
N ILE A 265 -9.06 -8.75 -12.40
CA ILE A 265 -9.20 -10.22 -12.32
C ILE A 265 -8.20 -10.94 -13.23
N GLU A 266 -7.90 -10.35 -14.39
CA GLU A 266 -7.00 -10.92 -15.39
C GLU A 266 -5.54 -10.83 -14.91
N VAL A 267 -5.16 -9.72 -14.26
CA VAL A 267 -3.87 -9.59 -13.56
C VAL A 267 -3.74 -10.63 -12.45
N LEU A 268 -4.78 -10.81 -11.63
CA LEU A 268 -4.79 -11.81 -10.56
C LEU A 268 -4.67 -13.24 -11.11
N LYS A 269 -5.27 -13.54 -12.27
CA LYS A 269 -5.13 -14.85 -12.93
C LYS A 269 -3.70 -15.12 -13.38
N ILE A 270 -3.03 -14.11 -13.96
CA ILE A 270 -1.60 -14.23 -14.33
C ILE A 270 -0.76 -14.50 -13.09
N LEU A 271 -0.89 -13.65 -12.06
CA LEU A 271 -0.13 -13.82 -10.83
C LEU A 271 -0.41 -15.17 -10.17
N LYS A 272 -1.67 -15.64 -10.16
CA LYS A 272 -2.02 -16.98 -9.65
C LYS A 272 -1.24 -18.08 -10.36
N GLU A 273 -1.15 -18.01 -11.69
CA GLU A 273 -0.38 -18.98 -12.49
C GLU A 273 1.11 -18.91 -12.16
N ASP A 274 1.66 -17.70 -12.05
CA ASP A 274 3.09 -17.48 -11.86
C ASP A 274 3.54 -17.93 -10.47
N PHE A 275 2.81 -17.58 -9.40
CA PHE A 275 3.10 -18.04 -8.04
C PHE A 275 3.02 -19.56 -7.93
N PHE A 276 2.03 -20.19 -8.57
CA PHE A 276 1.91 -21.65 -8.58
C PHE A 276 3.04 -22.31 -9.37
N THR A 277 3.40 -21.75 -10.52
CA THR A 277 4.51 -22.24 -11.33
C THR A 277 5.83 -22.09 -10.56
N PHE A 278 6.08 -20.94 -9.94
CA PHE A 278 7.27 -20.68 -9.13
C PHE A 278 7.37 -21.64 -7.95
N TYR A 279 6.27 -21.87 -7.22
CA TYR A 279 6.22 -22.89 -6.16
C TYR A 279 6.62 -24.28 -6.66
N ASN A 280 6.12 -24.68 -7.83
CA ASN A 280 6.46 -25.99 -8.42
C ASN A 280 7.94 -26.09 -8.83
N LEU A 281 8.58 -24.96 -9.15
CA LEU A 281 10.00 -24.87 -9.49
C LEU A 281 10.93 -24.96 -8.29
N LEU A 282 10.47 -24.70 -7.05
CA LEU A 282 11.30 -24.77 -5.85
C LEU A 282 11.90 -26.17 -5.66
N PHE A 283 13.22 -26.23 -5.49
CA PHE A 283 13.98 -27.48 -5.32
C PHE A 283 13.77 -28.08 -3.94
N TYR A 284 13.87 -27.25 -2.90
CA TYR A 284 13.88 -27.68 -1.50
C TYR A 284 12.49 -27.64 -0.83
N LYS A 285 11.40 -27.58 -1.60
CA LYS A 285 10.04 -27.50 -1.04
C LYS A 285 9.68 -28.63 -0.06
N ASP A 286 10.37 -29.78 -0.16
CA ASP A 286 10.22 -30.94 0.73
C ASP A 286 11.33 -31.04 1.79
N SER A 287 12.14 -29.98 1.96
CA SER A 287 13.30 -29.88 2.87
C SER A 287 13.23 -28.57 3.67
N PRO A 288 12.35 -28.50 4.69
CA PRO A 288 11.91 -27.24 5.29
C PRO A 288 13.05 -26.41 5.89
N ASP A 289 14.04 -27.06 6.52
CA ASP A 289 15.12 -26.40 7.25
C ASP A 289 16.29 -25.93 6.36
N GLU A 290 16.26 -26.18 5.05
CA GLU A 290 17.35 -25.79 4.16
C GLU A 290 17.47 -24.25 4.09
N PRO A 291 18.64 -23.65 4.39
CA PRO A 291 18.82 -22.20 4.32
C PRO A 291 18.86 -21.73 2.86
N ILE A 292 17.99 -20.81 2.46
CA ILE A 292 17.87 -20.33 1.08
C ILE A 292 18.54 -18.97 0.87
N LEU A 293 18.20 -17.97 1.69
CA LEU A 293 18.78 -16.63 1.60
C LEU A 293 18.93 -16.00 2.98
N ALA A 294 19.96 -15.19 3.18
CA ALA A 294 20.17 -14.38 4.38
C ALA A 294 19.61 -12.97 4.21
N TYR A 295 19.29 -12.29 5.31
CA TYR A 295 18.77 -10.92 5.32
C TYR A 295 19.68 -9.94 4.57
N SER A 296 21.02 -10.08 4.66
CA SER A 296 21.95 -9.24 3.89
C SER A 296 21.77 -9.40 2.38
N GLN A 297 21.48 -10.61 1.89
CA GLN A 297 21.20 -10.84 0.47
C GLN A 297 19.86 -10.22 0.07
N LEU A 298 18.85 -10.25 0.96
CA LEU A 298 17.61 -9.52 0.77
C LEU A 298 17.85 -8.00 0.66
N GLU A 299 18.70 -7.44 1.51
CA GLU A 299 19.08 -6.01 1.41
C GLU A 299 19.70 -5.68 0.05
N ASP A 300 20.60 -6.53 -0.44
CA ASP A 300 21.26 -6.33 -1.73
C ASP A 300 20.26 -6.36 -2.89
N VAL A 301 19.29 -7.28 -2.85
CA VAL A 301 18.19 -7.34 -3.82
C VAL A 301 17.35 -6.08 -3.78
N VAL A 302 16.95 -5.63 -2.57
CA VAL A 302 16.11 -4.44 -2.41
C VAL A 302 16.84 -3.20 -2.91
N LYS A 303 18.07 -2.96 -2.48
CA LYS A 303 18.88 -1.80 -2.91
C LYS A 303 19.07 -1.74 -4.42
N ARG A 304 19.14 -2.90 -5.09
CA ARG A 304 19.49 -3.00 -6.51
C ARG A 304 18.28 -3.04 -7.45
N PHE A 305 17.20 -3.72 -7.06
CA PHE A 305 16.03 -3.90 -7.92
C PHE A 305 14.78 -3.16 -7.45
N LEU A 306 14.77 -2.70 -6.20
CA LEU A 306 13.65 -2.02 -5.54
C LEU A 306 14.17 -0.83 -4.71
N PRO A 307 14.99 0.07 -5.30
CA PRO A 307 15.69 1.13 -4.57
C PRO A 307 14.75 2.05 -3.79
N GLU A 308 13.51 2.22 -4.25
CA GLU A 308 12.44 2.95 -3.55
C GLU A 308 12.09 2.37 -2.17
N PHE A 309 12.37 1.09 -1.92
CA PHE A 309 12.15 0.44 -0.63
C PHE A 309 13.43 0.34 0.22
N SER A 310 14.56 0.84 -0.28
CA SER A 310 15.86 0.70 0.41
C SER A 310 15.93 1.47 1.73
N GLU A 311 15.17 2.57 1.85
CA GLU A 311 15.11 3.37 3.07
C GLU A 311 14.58 2.57 4.28
N TYR A 312 13.65 1.63 4.05
CA TYR A 312 13.05 0.83 5.12
C TYR A 312 14.00 -0.24 5.69
N LEU A 313 15.11 -0.55 5.00
CA LEU A 313 16.09 -1.54 5.47
C LEU A 313 16.77 -1.11 6.78
N LYS A 314 16.72 0.18 7.14
CA LYS A 314 17.17 0.68 8.44
C LYS A 314 16.41 0.04 9.62
N TYR A 315 15.18 -0.44 9.39
CA TYR A 315 14.33 -1.08 10.40
C TYR A 315 14.47 -2.60 10.45
N LYS A 316 15.70 -3.11 10.38
CA LYS A 316 15.99 -4.55 10.41
C LYS A 316 15.23 -5.32 11.48
N THR A 317 15.23 -4.83 12.72
CA THR A 317 14.54 -5.50 13.84
C THR A 317 13.03 -5.62 13.60
N SER A 318 12.39 -4.57 13.09
CA SER A 318 10.95 -4.60 12.78
C SER A 318 10.66 -5.51 11.59
N ILE A 319 11.52 -5.56 10.56
CA ILE A 319 11.37 -6.48 9.43
C ILE A 319 11.48 -7.95 9.88
N LEU A 320 12.47 -8.26 10.73
CA LEU A 320 12.62 -9.62 11.29
C LEU A 320 11.46 -9.98 12.24
N LYS A 321 10.88 -9.00 12.92
CA LYS A 321 9.66 -9.21 13.71
C LYS A 321 8.45 -9.51 12.82
N VAL A 322 8.28 -8.80 11.71
CA VAL A 322 7.24 -9.11 10.71
C VAL A 322 7.44 -10.52 10.14
N LYS A 323 8.70 -10.92 9.89
CA LYS A 323 9.04 -12.30 9.53
C LYS A 323 8.60 -13.29 10.62
N GLU A 324 8.84 -12.99 11.89
CA GLU A 324 8.43 -13.82 13.03
C GLU A 324 6.91 -14.05 13.05
N VAL A 325 6.14 -12.97 12.86
CA VAL A 325 4.67 -13.01 12.85
C VAL A 325 4.12 -13.82 11.67
N LEU A 326 4.69 -13.62 10.47
CA LEU A 326 4.17 -14.25 9.25
C LEU A 326 4.66 -15.68 9.05
N LEU A 327 5.92 -15.96 9.41
CA LEU A 327 6.64 -17.20 9.07
C LEU A 327 7.07 -18.01 10.30
N GLY A 328 6.98 -17.44 11.51
CA GLY A 328 7.26 -18.15 12.77
C GLY A 328 8.70 -18.09 13.26
N SER A 329 9.60 -17.35 12.59
CA SER A 329 10.99 -17.14 13.03
C SER A 329 11.48 -15.72 12.75
N ASN A 330 12.27 -15.16 13.68
CA ASN A 330 12.98 -13.89 13.54
C ASN A 330 14.44 -14.04 13.09
N ASP A 331 14.86 -15.25 12.69
CA ASP A 331 16.22 -15.50 12.22
C ASP A 331 16.54 -14.68 10.98
N GLU A 332 17.78 -14.23 10.84
CA GLU A 332 18.24 -13.54 9.64
C GLU A 332 18.27 -14.44 8.40
N VAL A 333 18.25 -15.76 8.59
CA VAL A 333 18.26 -16.74 7.50
C VAL A 333 16.84 -17.17 7.18
N PHE A 334 16.43 -17.04 5.92
CA PHE A 334 15.18 -17.58 5.41
C PHE A 334 15.39 -19.02 4.95
N THR A 335 14.64 -19.92 5.55
CA THR A 335 14.66 -21.35 5.24
C THR A 335 13.78 -21.67 4.03
N SER A 336 13.85 -22.90 3.52
CA SER A 336 12.96 -23.32 2.43
C SER A 336 11.50 -23.31 2.87
N GLN A 337 11.20 -23.59 4.14
CA GLN A 337 9.85 -23.47 4.68
C GLN A 337 9.37 -22.02 4.62
N ASP A 338 10.23 -21.05 4.95
CA ASP A 338 9.90 -19.61 4.87
C ASP A 338 9.53 -19.23 3.43
N ILE A 339 10.36 -19.61 2.46
CA ILE A 339 10.13 -19.32 1.04
C ILE A 339 8.87 -20.02 0.53
N THR A 340 8.65 -21.28 0.88
CA THR A 340 7.44 -22.01 0.50
C THR A 340 6.19 -21.38 1.10
N THR A 341 6.23 -20.95 2.36
CA THR A 341 5.11 -20.27 3.03
C THR A 341 4.81 -18.92 2.37
N LEU A 342 5.84 -18.12 2.07
CA LEU A 342 5.70 -16.83 1.37
C LEU A 342 5.07 -16.99 -0.02
N ILE A 343 5.58 -17.93 -0.82
CA ILE A 343 5.13 -18.11 -2.21
C ILE A 343 3.76 -18.79 -2.26
N TYR A 344 3.56 -19.87 -1.51
CA TYR A 344 2.36 -20.70 -1.64
C TYR A 344 1.24 -20.24 -0.71
N ASP A 345 1.48 -20.18 0.60
CA ASP A 345 0.43 -19.88 1.59
C ASP A 345 0.06 -18.40 1.60
N ILE A 346 1.04 -17.50 1.50
CA ILE A 346 0.79 -16.06 1.49
C ILE A 346 0.47 -15.58 0.07
N GLY A 347 1.35 -15.83 -0.91
CA GLY A 347 1.17 -15.37 -2.29
C GLY A 347 0.03 -16.09 -3.03
N TYR A 348 0.24 -17.37 -3.38
CA TYR A 348 -0.67 -18.12 -4.22
C TYR A 348 -2.09 -18.23 -3.64
N GLN A 349 -2.24 -18.61 -2.36
CA GLN A 349 -3.58 -18.79 -1.79
C GLN A 349 -4.37 -17.47 -1.74
N ASN A 350 -3.76 -16.34 -1.34
CA ASN A 350 -4.48 -15.06 -1.34
C ASN A 350 -4.81 -14.59 -2.76
N ILE A 351 -3.91 -14.72 -3.73
CA ILE A 351 -4.22 -14.36 -5.12
C ILE A 351 -5.31 -15.27 -5.70
N SER A 352 -5.24 -16.58 -5.43
CA SER A 352 -6.29 -17.52 -5.84
C SER A 352 -7.63 -17.20 -5.18
N LYS A 353 -7.63 -16.76 -3.92
CA LYS A 353 -8.80 -16.26 -3.21
C LYS A 353 -9.34 -15.01 -3.90
N GLY A 354 -8.48 -14.07 -4.28
CA GLY A 354 -8.87 -12.89 -5.07
C GLY A 354 -9.58 -13.26 -6.37
N VAL A 355 -9.02 -14.19 -7.17
CA VAL A 355 -9.69 -14.69 -8.38
C VAL A 355 -11.06 -15.29 -8.06
N PHE A 356 -11.18 -16.08 -6.99
CA PHE A 356 -12.48 -16.62 -6.55
C PHE A 356 -13.46 -15.50 -6.19
N PHE A 357 -13.03 -14.50 -5.41
CA PHE A 357 -13.85 -13.39 -4.94
C PHE A 357 -14.39 -12.53 -6.08
N TYR A 358 -13.55 -12.21 -7.08
CA TYR A 358 -14.01 -11.50 -8.28
C TYR A 358 -15.06 -12.31 -9.04
N ASN A 359 -14.86 -13.62 -9.22
CA ASN A 359 -15.85 -14.47 -9.88
C ASN A 359 -17.15 -14.58 -9.08
N ALA A 360 -17.07 -14.73 -7.75
CA ALA A 360 -18.23 -14.81 -6.86
C ALA A 360 -19.01 -13.50 -6.81
N TYR A 361 -18.32 -12.36 -6.82
CA TYR A 361 -18.92 -11.04 -6.94
C TYR A 361 -19.65 -10.90 -8.29
N ALA A 362 -18.96 -11.18 -9.40
CA ALA A 362 -19.55 -11.10 -10.74
C ALA A 362 -20.76 -12.04 -10.91
N PHE A 363 -20.72 -13.23 -10.30
CA PHE A 363 -21.84 -14.18 -10.31
C PHE A 363 -23.09 -13.65 -9.59
N ASN A 364 -22.94 -12.67 -8.70
CA ASN A 364 -24.01 -12.08 -7.89
C ASN A 364 -24.06 -10.55 -8.01
N SER A 365 -23.61 -9.99 -9.14
CA SER A 365 -23.43 -8.53 -9.28
C SER A 365 -24.73 -7.75 -9.04
N GLU A 366 -25.88 -8.29 -9.47
CA GLU A 366 -27.19 -7.68 -9.25
C GLU A 366 -27.51 -7.44 -7.76
N ILE A 367 -26.97 -8.26 -6.85
CA ILE A 367 -27.16 -8.10 -5.40
C ILE A 367 -26.15 -7.10 -4.85
N PHE A 368 -24.89 -7.22 -5.26
CA PHE A 368 -23.80 -6.40 -4.73
C PHE A 368 -23.82 -4.95 -5.21
N GLU A 369 -24.39 -4.68 -6.39
CA GLU A 369 -24.58 -3.34 -6.94
C GLU A 369 -25.75 -2.58 -6.27
N THR A 370 -26.53 -3.23 -5.40
CA THR A 370 -27.56 -2.55 -4.61
C THR A 370 -26.95 -1.82 -3.40
N ASP A 371 -27.59 -0.71 -2.99
CA ASP A 371 -27.22 0.03 -1.79
C ASP A 371 -27.75 -0.59 -0.48
N LEU A 372 -28.36 -1.78 -0.56
CA LEU A 372 -29.01 -2.47 0.53
C LEU A 372 -28.05 -3.37 1.33
N PRO A 373 -28.36 -3.63 2.61
CA PRO A 373 -27.62 -4.61 3.40
C PRO A 373 -27.87 -6.04 2.88
N ILE A 374 -26.82 -6.87 2.92
CA ILE A 374 -26.86 -8.29 2.57
C ILE A 374 -26.90 -9.09 3.87
N VAL A 375 -27.91 -9.94 4.04
CA VAL A 375 -28.08 -10.71 5.30
C VAL A 375 -28.04 -12.22 5.11
N ASN A 376 -28.03 -12.70 3.86
CA ASN A 376 -28.10 -14.12 3.53
C ASN A 376 -26.78 -14.63 2.94
N ASP A 377 -26.47 -15.89 3.21
CA ASP A 377 -25.34 -16.60 2.59
C ASP A 377 -25.59 -16.94 1.11
N PHE A 378 -24.53 -16.91 0.31
CA PHE A 378 -24.53 -17.23 -1.12
C PHE A 378 -24.31 -18.73 -1.37
N ASN A 379 -25.33 -19.53 -1.06
CA ASN A 379 -25.31 -20.99 -1.30
C ASN A 379 -25.29 -21.38 -2.79
N ASN A 380 -25.51 -20.41 -3.70
CA ASN A 380 -25.47 -20.60 -5.15
C ASN A 380 -24.05 -20.64 -5.73
N LEU A 381 -22.99 -20.43 -4.93
CA LEU A 381 -21.60 -20.41 -5.39
C LEU A 381 -21.01 -21.80 -5.71
N ARG A 382 -21.75 -22.88 -5.48
CA ARG A 382 -21.31 -24.26 -5.74
C ARG A 382 -20.68 -24.49 -7.14
N PRO A 383 -21.15 -23.89 -8.24
CA PRO A 383 -20.53 -24.04 -9.56
C PRO A 383 -19.09 -23.48 -9.66
N LEU A 384 -18.69 -22.58 -8.76
CA LEU A 384 -17.35 -21.99 -8.73
C LEU A 384 -16.34 -22.83 -7.92
N ILE A 385 -16.81 -23.87 -7.22
CA ILE A 385 -15.99 -24.70 -6.33
C ILE A 385 -15.44 -25.89 -7.12
N SER A 386 -14.12 -25.92 -7.25
CA SER A 386 -13.34 -26.98 -7.89
C SER A 386 -12.59 -27.87 -6.90
N ASN A 387 -12.34 -27.38 -5.67
CA ASN A 387 -11.56 -28.09 -4.65
C ASN A 387 -11.97 -27.69 -3.21
N ASN A 388 -11.42 -28.39 -2.20
CA ASN A 388 -11.74 -28.15 -0.79
C ASN A 388 -11.21 -26.81 -0.26
N VAL A 389 -10.16 -26.23 -0.85
CA VAL A 389 -9.64 -24.93 -0.42
C VAL A 389 -10.66 -23.84 -0.75
N GLU A 390 -11.33 -23.95 -1.90
CA GLU A 390 -12.37 -23.01 -2.33
C GLU A 390 -13.65 -23.08 -1.48
N LEU A 391 -13.90 -24.18 -0.73
CA LEU A 391 -14.96 -24.20 0.28
C LEU A 391 -14.70 -23.16 1.39
N ARG A 392 -13.45 -23.05 1.85
CA ARG A 392 -13.05 -22.03 2.84
C ARG A 392 -13.18 -20.62 2.26
N TYR A 393 -12.93 -20.46 0.96
CA TYR A 393 -13.14 -19.16 0.28
C TYR A 393 -14.62 -18.78 0.24
N VAL A 394 -15.54 -19.73 0.08
CA VAL A 394 -16.99 -19.48 0.15
C VAL A 394 -17.39 -19.02 1.56
N GLU A 395 -16.92 -19.69 2.60
CA GLU A 395 -17.21 -19.34 3.99
C GLU A 395 -16.72 -17.91 4.30
N GLN A 396 -15.48 -17.59 3.91
CA GLN A 396 -14.92 -16.26 4.08
C GLN A 396 -15.64 -15.21 3.23
N PHE A 397 -15.97 -15.52 1.97
CA PHE A 397 -16.73 -14.62 1.10
C PHE A 397 -18.10 -14.31 1.69
N ASN A 398 -18.82 -15.32 2.20
CA ASN A 398 -20.11 -15.14 2.86
C ASN A 398 -19.97 -14.24 4.09
N ARG A 399 -18.99 -14.49 4.97
CA ARG A 399 -18.71 -13.64 6.13
C ARG A 399 -18.47 -12.18 5.72
N ILE A 400 -17.57 -11.95 4.78
CA ILE A 400 -17.24 -10.60 4.29
C ILE A 400 -18.44 -9.93 3.63
N SER A 401 -19.24 -10.69 2.88
CA SER A 401 -20.38 -10.17 2.12
C SER A 401 -21.54 -9.72 2.98
N LYS A 402 -21.70 -10.32 4.17
CA LYS A 402 -22.76 -9.96 5.09
C LYS A 402 -22.60 -8.50 5.50
N SER A 403 -23.72 -7.83 5.60
CA SER A 403 -23.84 -6.51 6.17
C SER A 403 -24.27 -6.68 7.61
N LEU A 404 -23.80 -5.78 8.47
CA LEU A 404 -24.04 -5.86 9.90
C LEU A 404 -25.54 -5.98 10.20
N SER A 405 -25.96 -7.12 10.75
CA SER A 405 -27.32 -7.28 11.29
C SER A 405 -27.32 -6.87 12.76
N LYS A 406 -28.31 -6.10 13.19
CA LYS A 406 -28.52 -5.73 14.61
C LYS A 406 -28.99 -6.92 15.48
N THR A 407 -28.99 -8.14 14.94
CA THR A 407 -29.33 -9.36 15.67
C THR A 407 -28.09 -9.89 16.38
N GLU A 408 -28.25 -10.43 17.59
CA GLU A 408 -27.18 -11.01 18.45
C GLU A 408 -26.42 -12.21 17.84
N ASP A 409 -26.59 -12.48 16.54
CA ASP A 409 -25.94 -13.60 15.87
C ASP A 409 -24.54 -13.19 15.42
N ILE A 410 -23.53 -13.82 16.03
CA ILE A 410 -22.11 -13.55 15.74
C ILE A 410 -21.76 -13.80 14.27
N ASP A 411 -22.48 -14.71 13.61
CA ASP A 411 -22.31 -15.08 12.21
C ASP A 411 -22.84 -13.99 11.24
N SER A 412 -23.33 -12.86 11.77
CA SER A 412 -23.92 -11.73 11.02
C SER A 412 -23.11 -10.43 11.04
N LYS A 413 -21.90 -10.43 11.64
CA LYS A 413 -21.00 -9.27 11.68
C LYS A 413 -20.05 -9.24 10.48
N GLY A 414 -20.54 -8.79 9.32
CA GLY A 414 -19.66 -8.48 8.17
C GLY A 414 -19.26 -7.00 8.10
N TYR A 415 -18.81 -6.53 6.94
CA TYR A 415 -18.19 -5.21 6.78
C TYR A 415 -19.12 -4.16 6.17
N LYS A 416 -18.99 -2.91 6.61
CA LYS A 416 -19.72 -1.77 6.03
C LYS A 416 -18.96 -1.06 4.91
N TYR A 417 -17.65 -0.89 5.09
CA TYR A 417 -16.82 0.00 4.27
C TYR A 417 -15.88 -0.81 3.39
N PHE A 418 -15.94 -0.59 2.07
CA PHE A 418 -15.09 -1.23 1.08
C PHE A 418 -14.33 -0.16 0.29
N HIS A 419 -13.00 -0.16 0.38
CA HIS A 419 -12.15 0.78 -0.36
C HIS A 419 -11.99 0.27 -1.80
N GLY A 420 -11.19 -0.77 -2.01
CA GLY A 420 -11.03 -1.42 -3.31
C GLY A 420 -10.61 -0.47 -4.42
N SER A 421 -11.49 -0.27 -5.41
CA SER A 421 -11.22 0.65 -6.53
C SER A 421 -11.69 2.07 -6.29
N GLU A 422 -12.23 2.44 -5.12
CA GLU A 422 -12.67 3.81 -4.81
C GLU A 422 -11.54 4.66 -4.20
N TYR A 423 -11.67 5.99 -4.14
CA TYR A 423 -10.64 6.87 -3.54
C TYR A 423 -10.46 6.62 -2.03
N VAL A 424 -11.59 6.57 -1.34
CA VAL A 424 -11.79 6.04 0.02
C VAL A 424 -13.16 5.33 0.03
N PRO A 425 -13.50 4.48 1.00
CA PRO A 425 -14.84 3.91 1.10
C PRO A 425 -15.92 5.00 1.12
N LEU A 426 -17.12 4.67 0.65
CA LEU A 426 -18.28 5.55 0.82
C LEU A 426 -18.73 5.55 2.28
N PHE A 427 -18.46 6.63 2.99
CA PHE A 427 -18.96 6.87 4.35
C PHE A 427 -20.36 7.49 4.28
N ASP A 428 -21.35 6.64 3.99
CA ASP A 428 -22.77 7.00 3.92
C ASP A 428 -23.66 5.89 4.50
N TYR A 429 -24.97 6.16 4.65
CA TYR A 429 -25.96 5.15 5.04
C TYR A 429 -26.08 4.04 3.99
N LYS A 430 -25.81 4.36 2.72
CA LYS A 430 -25.80 3.42 1.59
C LYS A 430 -24.60 2.50 1.64
N TYR A 431 -24.73 1.31 1.06
CA TYR A 431 -23.59 0.44 0.83
C TYR A 431 -23.01 0.70 -0.56
N SER A 432 -21.69 0.83 -0.63
CA SER A 432 -20.94 0.79 -1.89
C SER A 432 -19.95 -0.36 -1.80
N ARG A 433 -19.98 -1.23 -2.81
CA ARG A 433 -19.22 -2.47 -2.86
C ARG A 433 -18.58 -2.59 -4.23
N ASN A 434 -17.38 -3.17 -4.26
CA ASN A 434 -16.68 -3.47 -5.50
C ASN A 434 -15.83 -4.74 -5.29
N PRO A 435 -15.55 -5.53 -6.34
CA PRO A 435 -14.85 -6.81 -6.19
C PRO A 435 -13.42 -6.66 -5.65
N ARG A 436 -12.74 -5.53 -5.93
CA ARG A 436 -11.43 -5.23 -5.38
C ARG A 436 -11.47 -5.05 -3.87
N GLY A 437 -12.49 -4.36 -3.35
CA GLY A 437 -12.70 -4.17 -1.93
C GLY A 437 -13.00 -5.48 -1.22
N PHE A 438 -13.74 -6.40 -1.85
CA PHE A 438 -13.94 -7.75 -1.32
C PHE A 438 -12.63 -8.51 -1.18
N PHE A 439 -11.77 -8.47 -2.20
CA PHE A 439 -10.46 -9.10 -2.16
C PHE A 439 -9.56 -8.45 -1.10
N GLU A 440 -9.54 -7.11 -1.03
CA GLU A 440 -8.79 -6.34 -0.03
C GLU A 440 -9.16 -6.73 1.40
N MET A 441 -10.47 -6.80 1.74
CA MET A 441 -10.90 -7.26 3.07
C MET A 441 -10.40 -8.67 3.38
N ALA A 442 -10.39 -9.57 2.40
CA ALA A 442 -9.92 -10.93 2.62
C ALA A 442 -8.41 -11.01 2.86
N VAL A 443 -7.64 -10.07 2.30
CA VAL A 443 -6.20 -9.92 2.58
C VAL A 443 -6.00 -9.32 3.97
N PHE A 444 -6.76 -8.28 4.34
CA PHE A 444 -6.68 -7.71 5.69
C PHE A 444 -7.07 -8.72 6.77
N GLU A 445 -8.15 -9.49 6.60
CA GLU A 445 -8.50 -10.57 7.52
C GLU A 445 -7.35 -11.59 7.64
N PHE A 446 -6.75 -11.99 6.53
CA PHE A 446 -5.63 -12.95 6.55
C PHE A 446 -4.42 -12.41 7.33
N LEU A 447 -4.04 -11.15 7.10
CA LEU A 447 -2.90 -10.53 7.81
C LEU A 447 -3.23 -10.33 9.29
N THR A 448 -4.43 -9.87 9.61
CA THR A 448 -4.90 -9.71 10.99
C THR A 448 -4.94 -11.04 11.73
N GLU A 449 -5.45 -12.11 11.11
CA GLU A 449 -5.44 -13.46 11.68
C GLU A 449 -4.01 -13.91 12.03
N LYS A 450 -3.00 -13.61 11.20
CA LYS A 450 -1.59 -13.91 11.49
C LYS A 450 -1.06 -13.12 12.68
N VAL A 451 -1.36 -11.82 12.74
CA VAL A 451 -0.96 -10.94 13.85
C VAL A 451 -1.62 -11.40 15.15
N PHE A 452 -2.92 -11.69 15.12
CA PHE A 452 -3.71 -12.09 16.28
C PHE A 452 -3.34 -13.49 16.78
N ALA A 453 -3.01 -14.42 15.87
CA ALA A 453 -2.49 -15.73 16.26
C ALA A 453 -1.13 -15.65 16.97
N PHE A 454 -0.32 -14.61 16.68
CA PHE A 454 0.99 -14.43 17.30
C PHE A 454 0.91 -13.67 18.64
N TYR A 455 0.16 -12.57 18.69
CA TYR A 455 0.09 -11.71 19.89
C TYR A 455 -1.12 -12.00 20.78
N GLY A 456 -2.26 -12.32 20.19
CA GLY A 456 -3.54 -12.44 20.88
C GLY A 456 -3.84 -13.84 21.41
N LYS A 457 -5.13 -14.10 21.66
CA LYS A 457 -5.65 -15.34 22.27
C LYS A 457 -6.78 -15.91 21.43
N THR A 458 -6.88 -17.24 21.40
CA THR A 458 -8.00 -17.92 20.74
C THR A 458 -9.28 -17.78 21.56
N ASP A 459 -10.38 -17.38 20.93
CA ASP A 459 -11.72 -17.32 21.51
C ASP A 459 -12.75 -17.76 20.46
N ALA A 460 -13.31 -18.96 20.61
CA ALA A 460 -14.30 -19.52 19.67
C ALA A 460 -15.64 -18.77 19.65
N THR A 461 -15.79 -17.75 20.52
CA THR A 461 -16.93 -16.84 20.55
C THR A 461 -16.61 -15.48 19.93
N ALA A 462 -15.48 -15.35 19.22
CA ALA A 462 -15.08 -14.14 18.51
C ALA A 462 -15.06 -14.38 16.99
N VAL A 463 -15.32 -13.33 16.19
CA VAL A 463 -15.20 -13.41 14.73
C VAL A 463 -13.76 -13.71 14.35
N GLY A 464 -13.56 -14.84 13.68
CA GLY A 464 -12.23 -15.31 13.28
C GLY A 464 -11.48 -16.08 14.36
N ASP A 465 -12.14 -16.46 15.45
CA ASP A 465 -11.60 -17.30 16.55
C ASP A 465 -10.43 -16.69 17.35
N TYR A 466 -10.16 -15.39 17.20
CA TYR A 466 -9.12 -14.67 17.93
C TYR A 466 -9.60 -13.34 18.49
N ILE A 467 -9.02 -12.98 19.63
CA ILE A 467 -9.17 -11.67 20.26
C ILE A 467 -7.81 -11.08 20.58
N MET A 468 -7.75 -9.75 20.65
CA MET A 468 -6.60 -8.99 21.13
C MET A 468 -7.03 -8.07 22.27
N GLU A 469 -6.38 -8.21 23.43
CA GLU A 469 -6.55 -7.30 24.57
C GLU A 469 -5.55 -6.13 24.49
N LEU A 470 -5.73 -5.11 25.34
CA LEU A 470 -4.85 -3.95 25.37
C LEU A 470 -3.37 -4.34 25.55
N GLU A 471 -3.05 -5.25 26.48
CA GLU A 471 -1.68 -5.70 26.75
C GLU A 471 -1.03 -6.35 25.51
N ASP A 472 -1.83 -7.07 24.71
CA ASP A 472 -1.37 -7.71 23.48
C ASP A 472 -1.09 -6.65 22.39
N MET A 473 -1.95 -5.62 22.30
CA MET A 473 -1.77 -4.47 21.40
C MET A 473 -0.55 -3.62 21.79
N GLU A 474 -0.34 -3.38 23.09
CA GLU A 474 0.86 -2.68 23.59
C GLU A 474 2.13 -3.41 23.15
N ARG A 475 2.15 -4.74 23.28
CA ARG A 475 3.28 -5.56 22.84
C ARG A 475 3.50 -5.46 21.34
N LEU A 476 2.44 -5.52 20.52
CA LEU A 476 2.53 -5.32 19.07
C LEU A 476 3.13 -3.95 18.73
N MET A 477 2.62 -2.89 19.36
CA MET A 477 3.08 -1.52 19.11
C MET A 477 4.53 -1.29 19.56
N GLN A 478 4.96 -1.93 20.66
CA GLN A 478 6.35 -1.89 21.12
C GLN A 478 7.28 -2.64 20.17
N ASP A 479 6.91 -3.84 19.72
CA ASP A 479 7.69 -4.66 18.81
C ASP A 479 7.86 -4.00 17.42
N LEU A 480 6.94 -3.11 17.03
CA LEU A 480 6.98 -2.34 15.78
C LEU A 480 7.35 -0.85 15.96
N SER A 481 7.62 -0.41 17.18
CA SER A 481 7.87 1.01 17.53
C SER A 481 8.93 1.66 16.64
N GLY A 482 10.07 1.00 16.44
CA GLY A 482 11.17 1.56 15.64
C GLY A 482 10.77 1.95 14.21
N LEU A 483 9.92 1.15 13.56
CA LEU A 483 9.38 1.47 12.23
C LEU A 483 8.31 2.58 12.32
N LEU A 484 7.38 2.46 13.26
CA LEU A 484 6.24 3.39 13.37
C LEU A 484 6.67 4.80 13.80
N GLU A 485 7.64 4.90 14.71
CA GLU A 485 8.23 6.17 15.16
C GLU A 485 9.13 6.76 14.07
N GLY A 486 9.98 5.93 13.45
CA GLY A 486 10.92 6.40 12.44
C GLY A 486 10.28 6.90 11.15
N GLU A 487 9.09 6.40 10.81
CA GLU A 487 8.29 6.86 9.66
C GLU A 487 7.24 7.92 10.05
N GLY A 488 7.23 8.37 11.32
CA GLY A 488 6.35 9.44 11.78
C GLY A 488 4.86 9.05 11.88
N PHE A 489 4.55 7.76 11.90
CA PHE A 489 3.17 7.27 12.13
C PHE A 489 2.76 7.44 13.60
N ILE A 490 3.71 7.30 14.53
CA ILE A 490 3.51 7.56 15.95
C ILE A 490 4.64 8.44 16.49
N LEU A 491 4.38 9.16 17.58
CA LEU A 491 5.41 9.93 18.27
C LEU A 491 6.32 9.01 19.10
N GLU A 492 7.59 9.40 19.25
CA GLU A 492 8.57 8.65 20.05
C GLU A 492 8.08 8.43 21.48
N GLY A 493 8.15 7.18 21.94
CA GLY A 493 7.74 6.78 23.29
C GLY A 493 6.23 6.71 23.51
N LYS A 494 5.42 6.79 22.44
CA LYS A 494 3.94 6.78 22.53
C LYS A 494 3.27 5.47 22.17
N SER A 495 4.03 4.40 21.96
CA SER A 495 3.49 3.09 21.57
C SER A 495 2.33 2.61 22.45
N ASN A 496 2.40 2.74 23.78
CA ASN A 496 1.33 2.30 24.69
C ASN A 496 0.07 3.17 24.59
N GLN A 497 0.22 4.50 24.49
CA GLN A 497 -0.91 5.41 24.34
C GLN A 497 -1.58 5.23 22.97
N THR A 498 -0.79 4.95 21.94
CA THR A 498 -1.32 4.58 20.63
C THR A 498 -2.05 3.24 20.72
N ALA A 499 -1.52 2.24 21.43
CA ALA A 499 -2.20 0.96 21.64
C ALA A 499 -3.56 1.11 22.34
N GLU A 500 -3.65 1.93 23.39
CA GLU A 500 -4.93 2.28 24.04
C GLU A 500 -5.89 2.93 23.04
N THR A 501 -5.39 3.89 22.26
CA THR A 501 -6.20 4.60 21.26
C THR A 501 -6.72 3.66 20.17
N ILE A 502 -5.88 2.76 19.64
CA ILE A 502 -6.29 1.75 18.66
C ILE A 502 -7.37 0.86 19.27
N THR A 503 -7.14 0.33 20.47
CA THR A 503 -8.10 -0.53 21.17
C THR A 503 -9.44 0.18 21.36
N LEU A 504 -9.42 1.45 21.76
CA LEU A 504 -10.61 2.24 21.96
C LEU A 504 -11.36 2.51 20.64
N ILE A 505 -10.65 2.90 19.59
CA ILE A 505 -11.24 3.19 18.28
C ILE A 505 -11.87 1.92 17.72
N SER A 506 -11.13 0.80 17.74
CA SER A 506 -11.58 -0.48 17.22
C SER A 506 -12.84 -1.02 17.92
N THR A 507 -12.91 -0.88 19.24
CA THR A 507 -13.99 -1.50 20.04
C THR A 507 -15.24 -0.63 20.21
N LEU A 508 -15.21 0.66 19.84
CA LEU A 508 -16.32 1.58 20.11
C LEU A 508 -16.90 2.31 18.91
N PHE A 509 -16.11 2.56 17.85
CA PHE A 509 -16.47 3.55 16.83
C PHE A 509 -16.80 2.97 15.46
N HIS A 510 -16.45 1.72 15.20
CA HIS A 510 -16.72 1.07 13.94
C HIS A 510 -18.08 0.39 13.95
N PRO A 511 -18.71 0.19 12.78
CA PRO A 511 -19.94 -0.59 12.69
C PRO A 511 -19.83 -1.99 13.30
N SER A 512 -18.67 -2.63 13.18
CA SER A 512 -18.37 -3.94 13.76
C SER A 512 -18.19 -3.98 15.27
N SER A 513 -18.01 -2.81 15.91
CA SER A 513 -17.67 -2.66 17.32
C SER A 513 -18.75 -3.22 18.26
N ASN A 514 -18.34 -4.06 19.21
CA ASN A 514 -19.21 -4.68 20.21
C ASN A 514 -19.13 -4.00 21.61
N GLY A 515 -18.12 -3.16 21.84
CA GLY A 515 -17.89 -2.41 23.07
C GLY A 515 -17.27 -3.17 24.24
N ASP A 516 -16.89 -4.44 24.09
CA ASP A 516 -16.46 -5.30 25.19
C ASP A 516 -15.00 -5.09 25.65
N GLY A 517 -14.27 -4.21 24.98
CA GLY A 517 -12.89 -3.86 25.28
C GLY A 517 -11.84 -4.86 24.75
N ARG A 518 -12.27 -5.84 23.95
CA ARG A 518 -11.41 -6.82 23.29
C ARG A 518 -11.61 -6.67 21.78
N ILE A 519 -10.51 -6.60 21.03
CA ILE A 519 -10.60 -6.40 19.59
C ILE A 519 -10.81 -7.76 18.92
N GLU A 520 -11.86 -7.90 18.11
CA GLU A 520 -12.07 -9.04 17.20
C GLU A 520 -11.45 -8.78 15.81
N ILE A 521 -11.29 -9.83 14.97
CA ILE A 521 -10.65 -9.71 13.64
C ILE A 521 -11.36 -8.65 12.77
N ASN A 522 -12.69 -8.67 12.73
CA ASN A 522 -13.48 -7.74 11.91
C ASN A 522 -13.38 -6.29 12.40
N GLU A 523 -13.35 -6.07 13.72
CA GLU A 523 -13.15 -4.74 14.32
C GLU A 523 -11.78 -4.16 13.94
N PHE A 524 -10.73 -4.98 13.98
CA PHE A 524 -9.39 -4.54 13.57
C PHE A 524 -9.28 -4.32 12.06
N VAL A 525 -9.96 -5.12 11.24
CA VAL A 525 -10.00 -4.91 9.78
C VAL A 525 -10.71 -3.60 9.43
N GLU A 526 -11.84 -3.26 10.08
CA GLU A 526 -12.48 -1.94 9.89
C GLU A 526 -11.59 -0.79 10.39
N PHE A 527 -10.81 -1.02 11.45
CA PHE A 527 -9.77 -0.09 11.87
C PHE A 527 -8.70 0.12 10.80
N ILE A 528 -8.15 -0.95 10.21
CA ILE A 528 -7.17 -0.85 9.10
C ILE A 528 -7.75 -0.04 7.95
N VAL A 529 -8.99 -0.32 7.53
CA VAL A 529 -9.67 0.39 6.44
C VAL A 529 -9.87 1.87 6.77
N THR A 530 -10.18 2.18 8.03
CA THR A 530 -10.28 3.56 8.51
C THR A 530 -8.93 4.26 8.44
N MET A 531 -7.85 3.60 8.86
CA MET A 531 -6.51 4.17 8.88
C MET A 531 -5.91 4.34 7.49
N THR A 532 -6.13 3.41 6.56
CA THR A 532 -5.69 3.57 5.16
C THR A 532 -6.47 4.70 4.46
N SER A 533 -7.76 4.85 4.77
CA SER A 533 -8.56 6.00 4.30
C SER A 533 -8.05 7.32 4.88
N ALA A 534 -7.73 7.34 6.17
CA ALA A 534 -7.16 8.51 6.84
C ALA A 534 -5.79 8.88 6.27
N LEU A 535 -4.93 7.90 6.02
CA LEU A 535 -3.62 8.09 5.39
C LEU A 535 -3.77 8.74 4.01
N ARG A 536 -4.68 8.22 3.17
CA ARG A 536 -4.92 8.79 1.83
C ARG A 536 -5.41 10.24 1.90
N LEU A 537 -6.36 10.54 2.78
CA LEU A 537 -6.89 11.90 2.97
C LEU A 537 -5.82 12.84 3.56
N ALA A 538 -5.02 12.35 4.50
CA ALA A 538 -3.94 13.09 5.14
C ALA A 538 -2.85 13.48 4.15
N THR A 539 -2.36 12.53 3.33
CA THR A 539 -1.32 12.79 2.32
C THR A 539 -1.77 13.86 1.33
N ASP A 540 -2.97 13.72 0.76
CA ASP A 540 -3.50 14.68 -0.19
C ASP A 540 -3.70 16.07 0.46
N MET A 541 -4.25 16.11 1.68
CA MET A 541 -4.51 17.38 2.37
C MET A 541 -3.21 18.07 2.77
N GLN A 542 -2.21 17.33 3.27
CA GLN A 542 -0.91 17.93 3.61
C GLN A 542 -0.26 18.49 2.35
N SER A 543 -0.25 17.76 1.23
CA SER A 543 0.30 18.26 -0.03
C SER A 543 -0.39 19.54 -0.51
N GLU A 544 -1.73 19.58 -0.50
CA GLU A 544 -2.49 20.77 -0.92
C GLU A 544 -2.28 21.97 0.01
N LEU A 545 -2.17 21.73 1.32
CA LEU A 545 -1.94 22.81 2.29
C LEU A 545 -0.50 23.27 2.32
N GLN A 546 0.47 22.38 2.08
CA GLN A 546 1.88 22.74 1.98
C GLN A 546 2.10 23.74 0.83
N GLU A 547 1.42 23.54 -0.31
CA GLU A 547 1.46 24.49 -1.44
C GLU A 547 0.84 25.85 -1.09
N LYS A 548 -0.24 25.86 -0.30
CA LYS A 548 -1.02 27.07 -0.01
C LYS A 548 -0.47 27.92 1.13
N CYS A 549 0.04 27.27 2.17
CA CYS A 549 0.40 27.91 3.43
C CYS A 549 1.57 27.23 4.14
N GLY A 550 2.24 26.28 3.49
CA GLY A 550 3.47 25.69 3.98
C GLY A 550 4.58 26.73 4.07
N THR A 551 5.52 26.51 4.98
CA THR A 551 6.72 27.35 5.08
C THR A 551 7.83 26.66 4.29
N GLU A 552 8.49 27.38 3.38
CA GLU A 552 9.54 26.80 2.54
C GLU A 552 10.64 26.17 3.41
N GLY A 553 10.99 24.91 3.10
CA GLY A 553 12.00 24.15 3.84
C GLY A 553 11.50 23.46 5.11
N PHE A 554 10.22 23.55 5.45
CA PHE A 554 9.62 22.92 6.63
C PHE A 554 8.40 22.09 6.27
N GLU A 555 8.23 20.93 6.91
CA GLU A 555 7.16 19.99 6.59
C GLU A 555 5.90 20.20 7.45
N LYS A 556 6.03 20.90 8.58
CA LYS A 556 4.92 21.20 9.48
C LYS A 556 4.05 22.35 8.98
N ILE A 557 2.75 22.22 9.24
CA ILE A 557 1.74 23.20 8.84
C ILE A 557 1.07 23.81 10.08
N HIS A 558 0.85 25.13 10.06
CA HIS A 558 0.17 25.79 11.17
C HIS A 558 -1.29 25.29 11.31
N PRO A 559 -1.78 24.95 12.52
CA PRO A 559 -3.09 24.31 12.69
C PRO A 559 -4.28 25.16 12.21
N ALA A 560 -4.14 26.48 12.26
CA ALA A 560 -5.15 27.38 11.69
C ALA A 560 -5.28 27.22 10.16
N CYS A 561 -4.19 26.97 9.43
CA CYS A 561 -4.29 26.71 8.00
C CYS A 561 -5.05 25.41 7.72
N TYR A 562 -4.76 24.35 8.48
CA TYR A 562 -5.51 23.10 8.42
C TYR A 562 -7.01 23.32 8.56
N ARG A 563 -7.41 24.07 9.60
CA ARG A 563 -8.83 24.36 9.86
C ARG A 563 -9.48 25.16 8.74
N LEU A 564 -8.79 26.17 8.19
CA LEU A 564 -9.33 27.01 7.13
C LEU A 564 -9.43 26.27 5.79
N GLY A 565 -8.46 25.42 5.47
CA GLY A 565 -8.42 24.68 4.21
C GLY A 565 -9.33 23.45 4.16
N MET A 566 -9.84 22.97 5.30
CA MET A 566 -10.64 21.73 5.39
C MET A 566 -11.89 21.73 4.50
N LYS A 567 -12.68 22.81 4.45
CA LYS A 567 -13.88 22.88 3.59
C LYS A 567 -13.50 22.83 2.11
N GLU A 568 -12.49 23.59 1.73
CA GLU A 568 -12.01 23.65 0.36
C GLU A 568 -11.47 22.28 -0.09
N PHE A 569 -10.67 21.63 0.76
CA PHE A 569 -10.13 20.29 0.52
C PHE A 569 -11.21 19.26 0.21
N LEU A 570 -12.33 19.27 0.96
CA LEU A 570 -13.45 18.37 0.72
C LEU A 570 -14.15 18.61 -0.63
N THR A 571 -14.14 19.86 -1.11
CA THR A 571 -14.74 20.22 -2.41
C THR A 571 -13.79 20.04 -3.59
N ASN A 572 -12.50 19.86 -3.34
CA ASN A 572 -11.52 19.63 -4.38
C ASN A 572 -11.70 18.23 -5.03
N PRO A 573 -11.37 18.10 -6.33
CA PRO A 573 -11.39 16.81 -7.01
C PRO A 573 -10.36 15.86 -6.40
N THR A 574 -10.64 14.56 -6.44
CA THR A 574 -9.73 13.52 -5.92
C THR A 574 -8.48 13.28 -6.78
N GLY A 575 -8.39 13.93 -7.95
CA GLY A 575 -7.36 13.67 -8.95
C GLY A 575 -7.59 12.39 -9.76
N ARG A 576 -8.69 11.66 -9.53
CA ARG A 576 -9.06 10.46 -10.29
C ARG A 576 -9.84 10.80 -11.57
N GLU A 577 -9.80 9.88 -12.52
CA GLU A 577 -10.49 10.01 -13.82
C GLU A 577 -12.03 10.00 -13.72
N ASP A 578 -12.58 9.60 -12.56
CA ASP A 578 -14.03 9.55 -12.32
C ASP A 578 -14.67 10.93 -12.12
N GLY A 579 -13.86 11.98 -11.93
CA GLY A 579 -14.31 13.34 -11.71
C GLY A 579 -15.00 13.58 -10.36
N LYS A 580 -14.97 12.61 -9.43
CA LYS A 580 -15.60 12.76 -8.11
C LYS A 580 -14.78 13.69 -7.21
N GLN A 581 -15.48 14.38 -6.31
CA GLN A 581 -14.91 15.21 -5.25
C GLN A 581 -14.82 14.40 -3.95
N ARG A 582 -13.97 14.83 -3.01
CA ARG A 582 -13.81 14.12 -1.72
C ARG A 582 -15.10 14.10 -0.90
N LYS A 583 -15.91 15.15 -0.98
CA LYS A 583 -17.24 15.21 -0.35
C LYS A 583 -18.20 14.13 -0.86
N ASP A 584 -18.01 13.61 -2.07
CA ASP A 584 -18.89 12.58 -2.63
C ASP A 584 -18.69 11.22 -1.93
N TYR A 585 -17.53 11.04 -1.27
CA TYR A 585 -17.20 9.88 -0.43
C TYR A 585 -17.58 10.07 1.03
N LEU A 586 -17.73 11.33 1.48
CA LEU A 586 -18.05 11.72 2.85
C LEU A 586 -19.26 12.68 2.90
N PRO A 587 -20.39 12.32 2.25
CA PRO A 587 -21.47 13.28 2.00
C PRO A 587 -22.12 13.79 3.28
N GLN A 588 -22.36 12.92 4.25
CA GLN A 588 -23.04 13.31 5.49
C GLN A 588 -22.15 14.16 6.40
N MET A 589 -20.84 13.86 6.46
CA MET A 589 -19.87 14.72 7.11
C MET A 589 -19.81 16.10 6.46
N TYR A 590 -19.71 16.16 5.12
CA TYR A 590 -19.70 17.43 4.41
C TYR A 590 -20.95 18.25 4.70
N ASN A 591 -22.14 17.64 4.57
CA ASN A 591 -23.42 18.32 4.86
C ASN A 591 -23.47 18.87 6.28
N TYR A 592 -22.98 18.11 7.26
CA TYR A 592 -22.90 18.57 8.64
C TYR A 592 -21.99 19.80 8.78
N LEU A 593 -20.78 19.73 8.22
CA LEU A 593 -19.78 20.80 8.28
C LEU A 593 -20.22 22.06 7.54
N ASP A 594 -20.94 21.91 6.44
CA ASP A 594 -21.46 23.01 5.64
C ASP A 594 -22.57 23.76 6.38
N ALA A 595 -23.43 23.04 7.10
CA ALA A 595 -24.50 23.61 7.91
C ALA A 595 -24.02 24.30 9.20
N GLN A 596 -22.77 24.13 9.62
CA GLN A 596 -22.24 24.77 10.83
C GLN A 596 -21.94 26.26 10.65
N THR A 597 -22.13 27.02 11.72
CA THR A 597 -21.53 28.37 11.84
C THR A 597 -20.00 28.27 11.85
N ALA A 598 -19.29 29.36 11.53
CA ALA A 598 -17.83 29.39 11.58
C ALA A 598 -17.26 28.94 12.94
N GLN A 599 -17.90 29.38 14.04
CA GLN A 599 -17.52 28.97 15.39
C GLN A 599 -17.84 27.50 15.67
N GLY A 600 -19.01 27.00 15.23
CA GLY A 600 -19.37 25.59 15.38
C GLY A 600 -18.41 24.66 14.63
N PHE A 601 -18.03 25.06 13.42
CA PHE A 601 -17.05 24.38 12.59
C PHE A 601 -15.66 24.32 13.26
N ASP A 602 -15.12 25.46 13.70
CA ASP A 602 -13.82 25.51 14.40
C ASP A 602 -13.84 24.68 15.69
N ASN A 603 -14.92 24.77 16.47
CA ASN A 603 -15.11 23.96 17.68
C ASN A 603 -15.10 22.46 17.38
N TYR A 604 -15.67 22.03 16.25
CA TYR A 604 -15.72 20.62 15.87
C TYR A 604 -14.31 20.11 15.55
N LEU A 605 -13.60 20.83 14.68
CA LEU A 605 -12.24 20.46 14.31
C LEU A 605 -11.31 20.42 15.53
N ARG A 606 -11.44 21.39 16.45
CA ARG A 606 -10.68 21.40 17.70
C ARG A 606 -11.03 20.26 18.63
N ALA A 607 -12.30 19.89 18.74
CA ALA A 607 -12.74 18.77 19.57
C ALA A 607 -12.13 17.46 19.07
N THR A 608 -12.24 17.20 17.76
CA THR A 608 -11.65 16.00 17.14
C THR A 608 -10.13 16.00 17.26
N ALA A 609 -9.46 17.12 17.02
CA ALA A 609 -7.99 17.24 17.15
C ALA A 609 -7.52 16.98 18.59
N LYS A 610 -8.26 17.40 19.61
CA LYS A 610 -7.88 17.19 21.02
C LYS A 610 -7.97 15.74 21.49
N PHE A 611 -8.77 14.92 20.82
CA PHE A 611 -8.80 13.48 21.07
C PHE A 611 -7.70 12.74 20.30
N SER A 612 -7.55 13.09 19.02
CA SER A 612 -6.71 12.34 18.09
C SER A 612 -5.24 12.68 18.17
N ARG A 613 -4.89 13.95 18.43
CA ARG A 613 -3.50 14.40 18.54
C ARG A 613 -3.01 14.26 19.97
N ALA A 614 -1.75 13.85 20.11
CA ALA A 614 -1.09 13.79 21.41
C ALA A 614 -1.03 15.18 22.07
N CYS A 615 -0.75 16.22 21.29
CA CYS A 615 -0.68 17.60 21.75
C CYS A 615 -1.36 18.54 20.77
N THR A 616 -1.99 19.59 21.31
CA THR A 616 -2.60 20.65 20.50
C THR A 616 -2.03 22.03 20.82
N HIS A 617 -1.51 22.21 22.03
CA HIS A 617 -0.96 23.46 22.52
C HIS A 617 0.29 23.18 23.37
N TYR A 618 1.21 24.12 23.33
CA TYR A 618 2.34 24.20 24.24
C TYR A 618 1.93 24.84 25.58
N ASP A 619 2.84 24.86 26.55
CA ASP A 619 2.58 25.38 27.90
C ASP A 619 2.26 26.88 27.92
N ASP A 620 2.79 27.64 26.95
CA ASP A 620 2.50 29.06 26.75
C ASP A 620 1.15 29.33 26.04
N GLY A 621 0.42 28.27 25.69
CA GLY A 621 -0.86 28.31 25.00
C GLY A 621 -0.76 28.51 23.48
N THR A 622 0.44 28.54 22.90
CA THR A 622 0.61 28.57 21.43
C THR A 622 0.25 27.21 20.83
N GLU A 623 -0.31 27.19 19.63
CA GLU A 623 -0.70 25.92 18.99
C GLU A 623 0.52 25.17 18.44
N VAL A 624 0.51 23.85 18.62
CA VAL A 624 1.54 22.94 18.11
C VAL A 624 1.35 22.74 16.60
N PRO A 625 2.31 23.12 15.75
CA PRO A 625 2.25 22.86 14.30
C PRO A 625 2.01 21.39 13.98
N MET A 626 1.26 21.12 12.92
CA MET A 626 0.84 19.78 12.52
C MET A 626 1.87 19.15 11.59
N GLY A 627 2.46 18.02 12.00
CA GLY A 627 3.25 17.15 11.12
C GLY A 627 2.37 16.13 10.39
N PHE A 628 2.97 15.28 9.54
CA PHE A 628 2.22 14.27 8.77
C PHE A 628 1.41 13.31 9.67
N GLY A 629 2.02 12.80 10.75
CA GLY A 629 1.33 11.94 11.72
C GLY A 629 0.09 12.60 12.34
N ASP A 630 0.12 13.92 12.60
CA ASP A 630 -1.04 14.66 13.12
C ASP A 630 -2.21 14.68 12.13
N PHE A 631 -1.93 14.78 10.81
CA PHE A 631 -2.97 14.74 9.79
C PHE A 631 -3.66 13.37 9.77
N ILE A 632 -2.88 12.28 9.84
CA ILE A 632 -3.40 10.90 9.82
C ILE A 632 -4.34 10.68 11.00
N VAL A 633 -3.87 10.94 12.23
CA VAL A 633 -4.68 10.69 13.43
C VAL A 633 -5.91 11.61 13.49
N THR A 634 -5.80 12.86 13.03
CA THR A 634 -6.93 13.80 12.98
C THR A 634 -8.01 13.30 12.01
N TRP A 635 -7.62 12.83 10.82
CA TRP A 635 -8.54 12.19 9.88
C TRP A 635 -9.13 10.89 10.41
N GLY A 636 -8.33 10.05 11.08
CA GLY A 636 -8.81 8.86 11.77
C GLY A 636 -9.91 9.20 12.78
N GLY A 637 -9.73 10.29 13.55
CA GLY A 637 -10.74 10.81 14.47
C GLY A 637 -12.02 11.27 13.77
N PHE A 638 -11.92 11.99 12.64
CA PHE A 638 -13.11 12.39 11.87
C PHE A 638 -13.88 11.18 11.33
N LEU A 639 -13.17 10.20 10.79
CA LEU A 639 -13.79 8.99 10.25
C LEU A 639 -14.43 8.16 11.38
N ALA A 640 -13.81 8.04 12.55
CA ALA A 640 -14.39 7.35 13.70
C ALA A 640 -15.71 8.02 14.17
N VAL A 641 -15.75 9.34 14.24
CA VAL A 641 -16.99 10.10 14.55
C VAL A 641 -18.05 9.86 13.49
N GLU A 642 -17.69 9.92 12.21
CA GLU A 642 -18.61 9.71 11.10
C GLU A 642 -19.24 8.32 11.14
N GLN A 643 -18.42 7.29 11.32
CA GLN A 643 -18.85 5.89 11.42
C GLN A 643 -19.80 5.66 12.59
N SER A 644 -19.52 6.27 13.75
CA SER A 644 -20.40 6.17 14.92
C SER A 644 -21.78 6.75 14.64
N VAL A 645 -21.84 7.93 14.01
CA VAL A 645 -23.13 8.53 13.66
C VAL A 645 -23.89 7.65 12.67
N LEU A 646 -23.22 7.23 11.57
CA LEU A 646 -23.84 6.39 10.53
C LEU A 646 -24.32 5.03 11.06
N THR A 647 -23.68 4.50 12.10
CA THR A 647 -24.02 3.19 12.69
C THR A 647 -25.30 3.25 13.51
N PHE A 648 -25.45 4.29 14.33
CA PHE A 648 -26.55 4.38 15.30
C PHE A 648 -27.76 5.17 14.80
N ASP A 649 -27.56 6.08 13.84
CA ASP A 649 -28.61 6.89 13.22
C ASP A 649 -29.46 6.05 12.25
N ALA A 650 -30.49 5.43 12.80
CA ALA A 650 -31.40 4.53 12.10
C ALA A 650 -32.41 5.29 11.23
N ASP A 651 -32.81 6.50 11.63
CA ASP A 651 -33.74 7.34 10.85
C ASP A 651 -33.05 8.19 9.76
N ARG A 652 -31.71 8.23 9.78
CA ARG A 652 -30.84 8.88 8.78
C ARG A 652 -31.01 10.41 8.78
N SER A 653 -31.34 10.99 9.93
CA SER A 653 -31.51 12.44 10.09
C SER A 653 -30.19 13.19 10.25
N GLY A 654 -29.09 12.49 10.52
CA GLY A 654 -27.79 13.03 10.88
C GLY A 654 -27.68 13.41 12.36
N ILE A 655 -28.73 13.16 13.15
CA ILE A 655 -28.82 13.44 14.59
C ILE A 655 -29.43 12.23 15.28
N LEU A 656 -28.71 11.64 16.24
CA LEU A 656 -29.23 10.51 16.99
C LEU A 656 -30.32 10.99 17.96
N GLU A 657 -31.54 10.52 17.75
CA GLU A 657 -32.62 10.70 18.70
C GLU A 657 -32.33 9.92 20.00
N SER A 658 -33.02 10.28 21.08
CA SER A 658 -32.81 9.65 22.38
C SER A 658 -32.87 8.11 22.38
N ARG A 659 -33.64 7.46 21.48
CA ARG A 659 -33.68 5.99 21.38
C ARG A 659 -32.43 5.40 20.74
N GLU A 660 -31.86 6.11 19.78
CA GLU A 660 -30.62 5.73 19.10
C GLU A 660 -29.42 5.96 20.03
N VAL A 661 -29.44 7.05 20.81
CA VAL A 661 -28.50 7.27 21.92
C VAL A 661 -28.57 6.15 22.95
N ASP A 662 -29.77 5.66 23.29
CA ASP A 662 -29.95 4.51 24.18
C ASP A 662 -29.32 3.23 23.59
N THR A 663 -29.32 3.08 22.26
CA THR A 663 -28.67 1.96 21.56
C THR A 663 -27.15 2.13 21.58
N ALA A 664 -26.63 3.31 21.26
CA ALA A 664 -25.21 3.61 21.30
C ALA A 664 -24.60 3.28 22.68
N TYR A 665 -25.30 3.63 23.77
CA TYR A 665 -24.85 3.31 25.13
C TYR A 665 -24.52 1.83 25.35
N THR A 666 -25.15 0.89 24.64
CA THR A 666 -24.82 -0.54 24.80
C THR A 666 -23.37 -0.86 24.43
N VAL A 667 -22.84 -0.18 23.41
CA VAL A 667 -21.43 -0.28 22.97
C VAL A 667 -20.53 0.57 23.87
N TYR A 668 -20.92 1.80 24.19
CA TYR A 668 -20.10 2.69 25.02
C TYR A 668 -20.06 2.35 26.51
N LYS A 669 -20.97 1.48 26.99
CA LYS A 669 -21.14 1.21 28.42
C LYS A 669 -19.83 0.80 29.10
N PRO A 670 -19.01 -0.13 28.60
CA PRO A 670 -17.78 -0.53 29.28
C PRO A 670 -16.77 0.62 29.40
N ALA A 671 -16.61 1.43 28.35
CA ALA A 671 -15.76 2.62 28.38
C ALA A 671 -16.26 3.67 29.39
N ILE A 672 -17.58 3.89 29.47
CA ILE A 672 -18.16 4.79 30.47
C ILE A 672 -18.00 4.24 31.89
N GLU A 673 -18.09 2.93 32.08
CA GLU A 673 -17.86 2.29 33.38
C GLU A 673 -16.40 2.36 33.82
N ALA A 674 -15.45 2.35 32.88
CA ALA A 674 -14.03 2.54 33.15
C ALA A 674 -13.72 3.97 33.66
N LEU A 675 -14.45 4.99 33.20
CA LEU A 675 -14.33 6.38 33.70
C LEU A 675 -14.88 6.58 35.12
N ILE A 676 -15.52 5.57 35.73
CA ILE A 676 -16.18 5.67 37.02
C ILE A 676 -15.39 4.90 38.07
N GLU A 677 -14.58 5.61 38.86
CA GLU A 677 -13.75 4.98 39.92
C GLU A 677 -14.59 4.21 40.96
N PRO A 678 -15.68 4.76 41.53
CA PRO A 678 -16.40 4.05 42.58
C PRO A 678 -17.31 2.97 41.99
N GLU A 679 -17.09 1.71 42.37
CA GLU A 679 -17.84 0.56 41.84
C GLU A 679 -19.37 0.71 41.97
N PHE A 680 -19.86 1.27 43.08
CA PHE A 680 -21.31 1.47 43.25
C PHE A 680 -21.88 2.58 42.34
N MET A 681 -21.04 3.48 41.80
CA MET A 681 -21.46 4.51 40.84
C MET A 681 -21.61 3.94 39.42
N LYS A 682 -20.96 2.82 39.09
CA LYS A 682 -21.07 2.17 37.77
C LYS A 682 -22.52 1.80 37.43
N ARG A 683 -23.37 1.50 38.41
CA ARG A 683 -24.82 1.30 38.19
C ARG A 683 -25.55 2.53 37.62
N PHE A 684 -24.94 3.71 37.71
CA PHE A 684 -25.41 4.97 37.15
C PHE A 684 -24.72 5.32 35.83
N SER A 685 -23.93 4.42 35.23
CA SER A 685 -23.18 4.66 33.99
C SER A 685 -24.07 5.16 32.85
N TYR A 686 -25.29 4.62 32.69
CA TYR A 686 -26.26 5.16 31.73
C TYR A 686 -26.61 6.64 32.00
N GLY A 687 -26.81 7.01 33.27
CA GLY A 687 -27.10 8.38 33.65
C GLY A 687 -25.89 9.30 33.46
N ILE A 688 -24.67 8.80 33.62
CA ILE A 688 -23.43 9.53 33.37
C ILE A 688 -23.21 9.70 31.86
N PHE A 689 -23.47 8.67 31.05
CA PHE A 689 -23.44 8.77 29.60
C PHE A 689 -24.45 9.81 29.08
N GLN A 690 -25.69 9.76 29.56
CA GLN A 690 -26.71 10.77 29.23
C GLN A 690 -26.32 12.19 29.68
N TYR A 691 -25.57 12.30 30.79
CA TYR A 691 -25.01 13.58 31.22
C TYR A 691 -23.97 14.09 30.22
N MET A 692 -23.04 13.23 29.79
CA MET A 692 -22.01 13.56 28.81
C MET A 692 -22.61 13.97 27.47
N VAL A 693 -23.60 13.22 26.97
CA VAL A 693 -24.35 13.55 25.74
C VAL A 693 -25.04 14.91 25.86
N LYS A 694 -25.67 15.19 27.01
CA LYS A 694 -26.44 16.43 27.18
C LYS A 694 -25.59 17.67 27.37
N TYR A 695 -24.45 17.55 28.06
CA TYR A 695 -23.64 18.68 28.50
C TYR A 695 -22.26 18.76 27.84
N ASN A 696 -21.90 17.78 26.99
CA ASN A 696 -20.62 17.71 26.29
C ASN A 696 -19.40 17.88 27.21
N LYS A 697 -19.48 17.32 28.44
CA LYS A 697 -18.42 17.40 29.44
C LYS A 697 -18.44 16.20 30.39
N VAL A 698 -17.27 15.89 30.95
CA VAL A 698 -17.15 14.91 32.05
C VAL A 698 -17.91 15.45 33.25
N PRO A 699 -18.80 14.66 33.87
CA PRO A 699 -19.34 15.06 35.14
C PRO A 699 -18.25 14.99 36.21
N GLU A 700 -18.11 16.04 37.02
CA GLU A 700 -17.34 15.97 38.26
C GLU A 700 -18.01 14.93 39.16
N ILE A 701 -17.33 13.79 39.37
CA ILE A 701 -17.79 12.75 40.28
C ILE A 701 -17.31 13.15 41.68
N PRO A 702 -18.18 13.65 42.58
CA PRO A 702 -17.76 13.96 43.93
C PRO A 702 -17.29 12.68 44.64
N GLU A 703 -16.38 12.81 45.61
CA GLU A 703 -15.94 11.70 46.46
C GLU A 703 -17.12 11.12 47.25
N ILE A 704 -17.75 10.10 46.67
CA ILE A 704 -18.91 9.43 47.26
C ILE A 704 -18.47 8.04 47.70
N ASN A 705 -18.25 7.84 49.00
CA ASN A 705 -17.90 6.52 49.55
C ASN A 705 -19.11 5.62 49.88
N GLY A 706 -20.31 5.91 49.33
CA GLY A 706 -21.52 5.12 49.53
C GLY A 706 -22.85 5.89 49.47
N VAL A 707 -23.95 5.20 49.77
CA VAL A 707 -25.32 5.74 49.61
C VAL A 707 -25.59 6.98 50.48
N ARG A 708 -25.01 7.05 51.68
CA ARG A 708 -25.20 8.20 52.58
C ARG A 708 -24.50 9.48 52.09
N SER A 709 -23.29 9.36 51.54
CA SER A 709 -22.59 10.49 50.92
C SER A 709 -23.26 10.89 49.60
N PHE A 710 -23.84 9.94 48.84
CA PHE A 710 -24.63 10.23 47.65
C PHE A 710 -25.86 11.10 47.98
N LEU A 711 -26.63 10.72 49.01
CA LEU A 711 -27.79 11.50 49.45
C LEU A 711 -27.40 12.88 50.02
N ARG A 712 -26.25 12.96 50.69
CA ARG A 712 -25.69 14.25 51.16
C ARG A 712 -25.30 15.14 49.98
N ALA A 713 -24.66 14.59 48.94
CA ALA A 713 -24.32 15.30 47.71
C ALA A 713 -25.58 15.72 46.92
N ALA A 714 -26.62 14.89 46.92
CA ALA A 714 -27.93 15.24 46.35
C ALA A 714 -28.55 16.45 47.09
N GLY A 715 -28.52 16.44 48.42
CA GLY A 715 -28.99 17.55 49.26
C GLY A 715 -28.14 18.83 49.15
N ALA A 716 -26.84 18.69 48.87
CA ALA A 716 -25.92 19.80 48.61
C ALA A 716 -26.05 20.39 47.19
N GLY A 717 -26.85 19.75 46.33
CA GLY A 717 -27.13 20.23 44.99
C GLY A 717 -26.02 20.02 43.97
N VAL A 718 -25.19 18.99 44.16
CA VAL A 718 -24.18 18.62 43.15
C VAL A 718 -24.88 18.33 41.82
N HIS A 719 -24.49 19.04 40.77
CA HIS A 719 -25.21 19.06 39.50
C HIS A 719 -25.35 17.67 38.87
N LEU A 720 -24.30 16.84 38.92
CA LEU A 720 -24.37 15.43 38.48
C LEU A 720 -25.42 14.66 39.28
N ILE A 721 -25.40 14.75 40.60
CA ILE A 721 -26.31 13.98 41.46
C ILE A 721 -27.75 14.43 41.27
N GLN A 722 -27.98 15.74 41.17
CA GLN A 722 -29.27 16.31 40.78
C GLN A 722 -29.73 15.79 39.43
N PHE A 723 -28.83 15.66 38.45
CA PHE A 723 -29.15 15.07 37.15
C PHE A 723 -29.53 13.59 37.28
N LEU A 724 -28.75 12.79 38.00
CA LEU A 724 -28.98 11.34 38.15
C LEU A 724 -30.30 11.01 38.86
N VAL A 725 -30.74 11.84 39.81
CA VAL A 725 -32.03 11.66 40.51
C VAL A 725 -33.23 12.19 39.71
N ARG A 726 -33.01 12.92 38.61
CA ARG A 726 -34.12 13.38 37.75
C ARG A 726 -34.74 12.19 37.00
N PRO A 727 -36.07 12.21 36.77
CA PRO A 727 -36.73 11.24 35.90
C PRO A 727 -36.03 11.12 34.55
N VAL A 728 -35.92 9.90 34.01
CA VAL A 728 -35.19 9.58 32.76
C VAL A 728 -35.57 10.53 31.61
N ARG A 729 -36.86 10.87 31.48
CA ARG A 729 -37.35 11.80 30.44
C ARG A 729 -36.66 13.16 30.41
N PHE A 730 -36.13 13.64 31.54
CA PHE A 730 -35.41 14.92 31.62
C PHE A 730 -33.90 14.76 31.42
N ARG A 731 -33.41 13.52 31.42
CA ARG A 731 -32.01 13.18 31.16
C ARG A 731 -31.74 12.98 29.67
N ARG A 732 -32.73 12.46 28.95
CA ARG A 732 -32.73 12.28 27.50
C ARG A 732 -32.24 13.53 26.76
N ALA A 733 -31.32 13.31 25.83
CA ALA A 733 -30.73 14.27 24.92
C ALA A 733 -30.45 13.59 23.58
N ASN A 734 -30.40 14.39 22.53
CA ASN A 734 -29.96 13.94 21.22
C ASN A 734 -28.44 14.04 21.13
N ALA A 735 -27.83 13.27 20.23
CA ALA A 735 -26.40 13.33 19.96
C ALA A 735 -26.16 13.63 18.48
N ASP A 736 -25.08 14.34 18.19
CA ASP A 736 -24.60 14.63 16.83
C ASP A 736 -23.09 14.40 16.74
N ARG A 737 -22.48 14.72 15.59
CA ARG A 737 -21.03 14.58 15.39
C ARG A 737 -20.19 15.35 16.42
N MET A 738 -20.59 16.57 16.79
CA MET A 738 -19.94 17.33 17.86
C MET A 738 -20.01 16.58 19.20
N THR A 739 -21.17 16.01 19.51
CA THR A 739 -21.37 15.25 20.75
C THR A 739 -20.40 14.06 20.80
N PHE A 740 -20.27 13.29 19.73
CA PHE A 740 -19.31 12.17 19.65
C PHE A 740 -17.85 12.64 19.70
N ALA A 741 -17.49 13.71 18.98
CA ALA A 741 -16.15 14.30 19.06
C ALA A 741 -15.79 14.74 20.50
N LYS A 742 -16.77 15.26 21.25
CA LYS A 742 -16.60 15.63 22.67
C LYS A 742 -16.50 14.44 23.59
N ILE A 743 -17.31 13.39 23.37
CA ILE A 743 -17.21 12.14 24.13
C ILE A 743 -15.84 11.50 23.91
N LEU A 744 -15.34 11.49 22.68
CA LEU A 744 -13.99 11.06 22.34
C LEU A 744 -12.93 11.88 23.08
N GLU A 745 -12.99 13.20 22.99
CA GLU A 745 -12.08 14.11 23.72
C GLU A 745 -12.06 13.79 25.23
N ILE A 746 -13.23 13.51 25.80
CA ILE A 746 -13.38 13.13 27.20
C ILE A 746 -12.70 11.80 27.49
N ILE A 747 -13.01 10.76 26.71
CA ILE A 747 -12.48 9.41 26.98
C ILE A 747 -10.95 9.42 26.84
N GLY A 748 -10.41 10.01 25.76
CA GLY A 748 -8.96 10.08 25.55
C GLY A 748 -8.22 10.82 26.66
N LYS A 749 -8.75 11.96 27.14
CA LYS A 749 -8.12 12.74 28.23
C LYS A 749 -8.15 12.06 29.60
N ASN A 750 -9.07 11.12 29.79
CA ASN A 750 -9.25 10.43 31.07
C ASN A 750 -8.84 8.95 30.97
N SER A 751 -8.09 8.57 29.93
CA SER A 751 -7.58 7.20 29.81
C SER A 751 -6.49 6.94 30.86
N PRO A 752 -6.31 5.69 31.32
CA PRO A 752 -5.27 5.34 32.27
C PRO A 752 -3.86 5.75 31.82
N ALA A 753 -3.45 5.47 30.58
CA ALA A 753 -2.11 5.86 30.13
C ALA A 753 -1.94 7.38 30.00
N ALA A 754 -2.98 8.11 29.58
CA ALA A 754 -2.92 9.58 29.50
C ALA A 754 -2.75 10.23 30.89
N LEU A 755 -3.35 9.62 31.92
CA LEU A 755 -3.23 10.08 33.31
C LEU A 755 -1.92 9.63 33.99
N ALA A 756 -1.44 8.42 33.67
CA ALA A 756 -0.23 7.86 34.27
C ALA A 756 1.05 8.50 33.72
N ASP A 757 1.07 8.83 32.43
CA ASP A 757 2.24 9.38 31.73
C ASP A 757 1.84 10.46 30.71
N PRO A 758 1.44 11.66 31.15
CA PRO A 758 1.04 12.72 30.24
C PRO A 758 2.20 13.12 29.32
N PHE A 759 1.93 13.28 28.02
CA PHE A 759 2.96 13.74 27.09
C PHE A 759 3.34 15.19 27.36
N ASP A 760 4.64 15.45 27.45
CA ASP A 760 5.16 16.82 27.49
C ASP A 760 5.16 17.41 26.08
N CYS A 761 4.22 18.33 25.83
CA CYS A 761 4.08 19.00 24.54
C CYS A 761 5.28 19.86 24.17
N GLU A 762 6.09 20.29 25.14
CA GLU A 762 7.30 21.08 24.89
C GLU A 762 8.36 20.28 24.12
N LEU A 763 8.32 18.95 24.18
CA LEU A 763 9.19 18.07 23.38
C LEU A 763 8.94 18.20 21.88
N LEU A 764 7.78 18.72 21.46
CA LEU A 764 7.46 18.98 20.07
C LEU A 764 7.95 20.35 19.56
N ARG A 765 8.62 21.15 20.41
CA ARG A 765 9.29 22.38 19.97
C ARG A 765 10.62 22.03 19.31
N ASP A 766 10.67 22.26 18.01
CA ASP A 766 11.86 22.05 17.18
C ASP A 766 12.18 23.27 16.32
N GLU A 767 13.22 23.13 15.49
CA GLU A 767 13.72 24.19 14.63
C GLU A 767 12.66 24.71 13.64
N GLU A 768 11.64 23.88 13.30
CA GLU A 768 10.54 24.28 12.42
C GLU A 768 9.48 25.13 13.11
N THR A 769 9.36 25.02 14.45
CA THR A 769 8.21 25.55 15.19
C THR A 769 8.08 27.07 15.05
N ILE A 770 9.18 27.80 15.27
CA ILE A 770 9.19 29.28 15.18
C ILE A 770 8.99 29.76 13.72
N PRO A 771 9.74 29.23 12.73
CA PRO A 771 9.52 29.56 11.32
C PRO A 771 8.08 29.34 10.85
N VAL A 772 7.46 28.20 11.18
CA VAL A 772 6.09 27.89 10.75
C VAL A 772 5.07 28.83 11.40
N GLN A 773 5.23 29.12 12.70
CA GLN A 773 4.37 30.08 13.39
C GLN A 773 4.49 31.49 12.80
N ARG A 774 5.71 31.95 12.52
CA ARG A 774 5.97 33.27 11.92
C ARG A 774 5.49 33.34 10.48
N GLY A 775 5.82 32.35 9.65
CA GLY A 775 5.44 32.29 8.24
C GLY A 775 3.92 32.35 8.05
N PHE A 776 3.17 31.65 8.89
CA PHE A 776 1.71 31.74 8.87
C PHE A 776 1.21 33.17 9.17
N GLN A 777 1.75 33.82 10.20
CA GLN A 777 1.37 35.19 10.58
C GLN A 777 1.76 36.23 9.53
N GLU A 778 2.95 36.13 8.95
CA GLU A 778 3.49 37.15 8.04
C GLU A 778 2.95 37.00 6.61
N VAL A 779 2.73 35.76 6.14
CA VAL A 779 2.40 35.50 4.73
C VAL A 779 0.90 35.24 4.56
N TYR A 780 0.34 34.37 5.40
CA TYR A 780 -0.99 33.81 5.15
C TYR A 780 -2.11 34.62 5.78
N VAL A 781 -1.92 35.12 7.01
CA VAL A 781 -2.94 35.96 7.66
C VAL A 781 -3.28 37.20 6.81
N PRO A 782 -2.32 38.00 6.29
CA PRO A 782 -2.66 39.13 5.43
C PRO A 782 -3.39 38.72 4.13
N SER A 783 -3.03 37.57 3.54
CA SER A 783 -3.69 37.03 2.36
C SER A 783 -5.17 36.68 2.63
N LEU A 784 -5.47 36.04 3.76
CA LEU A 784 -6.84 35.75 4.19
C LEU A 784 -7.66 37.03 4.34
N TYR A 785 -7.15 38.03 5.06
CA TYR A 785 -7.83 39.30 5.24
C TYR A 785 -8.15 39.97 3.89
N SER A 786 -7.20 39.92 2.94
CA SER A 786 -7.42 40.43 1.58
C SER A 786 -8.49 39.66 0.80
N MET A 787 -8.57 38.33 0.97
CA MET A 787 -9.58 37.47 0.35
C MET A 787 -11.00 37.76 0.87
N PHE A 788 -11.12 38.16 2.13
CA PHE A 788 -12.40 38.51 2.75
C PHE A 788 -12.72 40.02 2.70
N GLY A 789 -11.89 40.83 2.04
CA GLY A 789 -12.10 42.27 1.91
C GLY A 789 -11.97 43.04 3.24
N LEU A 790 -11.19 42.51 4.18
CA LEU A 790 -10.93 43.12 5.49
C LEU A 790 -9.56 43.80 5.49
N GLU A 791 -9.45 45.00 6.04
CA GLU A 791 -8.14 45.65 6.22
C GLU A 791 -7.36 44.96 7.35
N TYR A 792 -6.20 44.38 7.01
CA TYR A 792 -5.24 43.88 8.01
C TYR A 792 -4.52 45.06 8.65
N THR A 793 -4.79 45.34 9.93
CA THR A 793 -4.04 46.33 10.71
C THR A 793 -2.94 45.64 11.49
N ASP A 794 -1.70 45.83 11.04
CA ASP A 794 -0.53 45.27 11.71
C ASP A 794 -0.25 46.02 13.02
N SER A 795 -0.68 45.42 14.14
CA SER A 795 -0.46 45.95 15.48
C SER A 795 1.02 46.01 15.90
N SER A 796 1.95 45.47 15.10
CA SER A 796 3.39 45.48 15.39
C SER A 796 4.12 46.76 14.96
N SER A 797 3.43 47.70 14.31
CA SER A 797 4.00 48.99 13.87
C SER A 797 3.93 50.13 14.91
N VAL A 798 3.57 49.84 16.17
CA VAL A 798 3.72 50.82 17.26
C VAL A 798 5.20 50.88 17.65
N GLU A 799 5.91 51.83 17.02
CA GLU A 799 7.29 52.20 17.34
C GLU A 799 7.50 52.36 18.85
N LYS A 800 8.53 51.66 19.35
CA LYS A 800 9.16 51.89 20.64
C LYS A 800 9.59 53.35 20.75
N ASN A 801 8.93 54.12 21.60
CA ASN A 801 9.55 55.24 22.31
C ASN A 801 9.66 54.85 23.79
N ASP A 802 10.87 54.52 24.19
CA ASP A 802 11.30 54.52 25.59
C ASP A 802 11.32 55.98 26.08
N ASP A 803 10.28 56.39 26.80
CA ASP A 803 10.38 57.20 28.03
C ASP A 803 8.96 57.55 28.55
N GLU A 804 8.76 57.30 29.84
CA GLU A 804 7.57 57.56 30.66
C GLU A 804 6.30 56.72 30.38
N LEU A 805 6.19 55.62 31.12
CA LEU A 805 4.93 54.92 31.41
C LEU A 805 3.95 55.82 32.19
N PRO A 806 2.73 56.09 31.69
CA PRO A 806 1.59 56.35 32.57
C PRO A 806 0.89 55.01 32.92
N PRO A 807 0.16 54.95 34.04
CA PRO A 807 -0.45 53.71 34.49
C PRO A 807 -1.56 53.28 33.54
N ILE A 808 -1.66 51.96 33.34
CA ILE A 808 -2.74 51.29 32.62
C ILE A 808 -4.06 51.57 33.37
N GLU A 809 -4.90 52.44 32.80
CA GLU A 809 -6.34 52.45 33.08
C GLU A 809 -7.10 51.74 31.95
N GLY A 810 -8.02 50.86 32.35
CA GLY A 810 -8.58 49.79 31.54
C GLY A 810 -9.28 50.21 30.25
N GLY A 811 -9.06 49.40 29.20
CA GLY A 811 -9.91 49.40 28.02
C GLY A 811 -11.33 48.98 28.38
N GLN A 812 -12.28 49.90 28.25
CA GLN A 812 -13.69 49.62 28.40
C GLN A 812 -14.19 48.82 27.20
N VAL A 813 -14.83 47.68 27.49
CA VAL A 813 -15.70 46.95 26.57
C VAL A 813 -16.85 47.89 26.14
N PRO A 814 -17.25 47.94 24.86
CA PRO A 814 -18.37 48.76 24.41
C PRO A 814 -19.63 48.40 25.21
N THR A 815 -20.17 49.36 25.94
CA THR A 815 -21.33 49.13 26.83
C THR A 815 -22.69 49.41 26.15
N SER A 816 -22.68 49.91 24.91
CA SER A 816 -23.91 50.10 24.13
C SER A 816 -23.72 49.86 22.62
N VAL A 817 -24.82 49.52 21.96
CA VAL A 817 -24.91 49.25 20.52
C VAL A 817 -24.52 50.46 19.66
N ASP A 818 -24.60 51.68 20.22
CA ASP A 818 -24.21 52.92 19.54
C ASP A 818 -22.68 53.15 19.45
N GLN A 819 -21.89 52.31 20.13
CA GLN A 819 -20.43 52.34 20.10
C GLN A 819 -19.82 51.32 19.13
N LEU A 820 -20.66 50.57 18.40
CA LEU A 820 -20.23 49.61 17.39
C LEU A 820 -20.03 50.30 16.02
N PRO A 821 -19.13 49.77 15.17
CA PRO A 821 -19.03 50.16 13.76
C PRO A 821 -20.40 50.12 13.05
N GLU A 822 -20.67 51.08 12.16
CA GLU A 822 -22.01 51.33 11.59
C GLU A 822 -22.59 50.13 10.82
N ASP A 823 -21.72 49.32 10.22
CA ASP A 823 -22.01 48.06 9.55
C ASP A 823 -22.44 46.94 10.52
N ILE A 824 -21.83 46.85 11.70
CA ILE A 824 -22.26 45.94 12.80
C ILE A 824 -23.56 46.44 13.44
N ARG A 825 -23.72 47.75 13.56
CA ARG A 825 -24.94 48.38 14.08
C ARG A 825 -26.14 48.12 13.16
N LEU A 826 -25.95 48.21 11.84
CA LEU A 826 -26.98 47.90 10.84
C LEU A 826 -27.34 46.40 10.81
N LEU A 827 -26.38 45.51 11.03
CA LEU A 827 -26.60 44.06 11.14
C LEU A 827 -27.40 43.66 12.40
N LEU A 828 -27.16 44.34 13.54
CA LEU A 828 -27.86 44.09 14.80
C LEU A 828 -29.25 44.75 14.86
N LEU A 829 -29.52 45.75 14.01
CA LEU A 829 -30.79 46.46 13.92
C LEU A 829 -31.71 45.97 12.78
N ALA A 830 -31.28 44.97 12.01
CA ALA A 830 -32.10 44.33 10.97
C ALA A 830 -33.33 43.68 11.62
N ARG A 831 -34.53 44.08 11.16
CA ARG A 831 -35.78 43.56 11.74
C ARG A 831 -36.06 42.17 11.16
N PRO A 832 -36.70 41.27 11.92
CA PRO A 832 -37.07 39.93 11.45
C PRO A 832 -37.88 39.92 10.14
N GLU A 833 -38.60 41.00 9.86
CA GLU A 833 -39.42 41.20 8.66
C GLU A 833 -38.58 41.27 7.37
N ASP A 834 -37.32 41.70 7.44
CA ASP A 834 -36.40 41.78 6.29
C ASP A 834 -35.74 40.43 5.97
N VAL A 835 -35.76 39.48 6.92
CA VAL A 835 -35.19 38.12 6.75
C VAL A 835 -36.19 37.17 6.08
N GLU A 836 -37.49 37.33 6.35
CA GLU A 836 -38.56 36.55 5.69
C GLU A 836 -38.66 36.86 4.19
N GLU A 837 -38.46 38.12 3.78
CA GLU A 837 -38.54 38.52 2.36
C GLU A 837 -37.36 37.95 1.56
N VAL A 838 -36.16 37.90 2.16
CA VAL A 838 -34.96 37.28 1.57
C VAL A 838 -35.10 35.75 1.52
N GLN A 839 -35.64 35.11 2.56
CA GLN A 839 -35.91 33.66 2.54
C GLN A 839 -37.00 33.28 1.51
N GLN A 840 -38.04 34.09 1.35
CA GLN A 840 -39.05 33.86 0.31
C GLN A 840 -38.48 34.02 -1.11
N GLN A 841 -37.61 35.01 -1.34
CA GLN A 841 -36.92 35.16 -2.63
C GLN A 841 -35.97 33.99 -2.93
N GLN A 842 -35.23 33.50 -1.94
CA GLN A 842 -34.36 32.32 -2.10
C GLN A 842 -35.18 31.05 -2.39
N MET A 843 -36.31 30.86 -1.72
CA MET A 843 -37.20 29.71 -1.94
C MET A 843 -37.86 29.75 -3.34
N GLN A 844 -38.23 30.95 -3.83
CA GLN A 844 -38.72 31.11 -5.22
C GLN A 844 -37.64 30.82 -6.26
N MET A 845 -36.40 31.26 -6.04
CA MET A 845 -35.27 30.95 -6.94
C MET A 845 -34.98 29.44 -6.98
N GLN A 846 -34.99 28.75 -5.84
CA GLN A 846 -34.78 27.29 -5.80
C GLN A 846 -35.90 26.52 -6.52
N MET A 847 -37.17 26.94 -6.35
CA MET A 847 -38.28 26.34 -7.11
C MET A 847 -38.16 26.57 -8.62
N GLN A 848 -37.71 27.74 -9.06
CA GLN A 848 -37.46 28.00 -10.48
C GLN A 848 -36.32 27.14 -11.04
N GLN A 849 -35.22 26.96 -10.28
CA GLN A 849 -34.13 26.08 -10.70
C GLN A 849 -34.56 24.62 -10.78
N GLN A 850 -35.35 24.12 -9.83
CA GLN A 850 -35.89 22.76 -9.90
C GLN A 850 -36.81 22.57 -11.11
N GLN A 851 -37.67 23.54 -11.43
CA GLN A 851 -38.52 23.47 -12.62
C GLN A 851 -37.71 23.47 -13.92
N GLN A 852 -36.62 24.25 -14.00
CA GLN A 852 -35.73 24.24 -15.17
C GLN A 852 -34.99 22.90 -15.32
N MET A 853 -34.51 22.30 -14.21
CA MET A 853 -33.87 20.99 -14.25
C MET A 853 -34.84 19.88 -14.68
N GLN A 854 -36.09 19.91 -14.19
CA GLN A 854 -37.11 18.95 -14.61
C GLN A 854 -37.47 19.10 -16.10
N GLN A 855 -37.56 20.32 -16.63
CA GLN A 855 -37.77 20.54 -18.07
C GLN A 855 -36.60 20.05 -18.91
N GLN A 856 -35.35 20.24 -18.45
CA GLN A 856 -34.18 19.72 -19.15
C GLN A 856 -34.14 18.19 -19.16
N GLN A 857 -34.48 17.53 -18.05
CA GLN A 857 -34.56 16.08 -17.98
C GLN A 857 -35.66 15.51 -18.90
N GLN A 858 -36.85 16.13 -18.95
CA GLN A 858 -37.90 15.74 -19.89
C GLN A 858 -37.47 15.89 -21.35
N THR A 859 -36.75 16.96 -21.67
CA THR A 859 -36.24 17.22 -23.03
C THR A 859 -35.12 16.24 -23.42
N GLN A 860 -34.33 15.76 -22.45
CA GLN A 860 -33.31 14.72 -22.68
C GLN A 860 -33.93 13.32 -22.84
N GLN A 861 -35.04 13.02 -22.15
CA GLN A 861 -35.75 11.74 -22.30
C GLN A 861 -36.56 11.64 -23.61
N GLN A 862 -37.02 12.75 -24.18
CA GLN A 862 -37.76 12.75 -25.44
C GLN A 862 -36.87 12.58 -26.68
N ARG A 863 -35.60 13.04 -26.63
CA ARG A 863 -34.67 12.98 -27.77
C ARG A 863 -34.37 11.56 -28.29
N PRO A 864 -34.15 10.54 -27.45
CA PRO A 864 -33.96 9.16 -27.90
C PRO A 864 -35.22 8.56 -28.54
N GLN A 865 -36.42 8.94 -28.06
CA GLN A 865 -37.70 8.46 -28.61
C GLN A 865 -37.98 9.07 -29.99
N GLU A 866 -37.67 10.36 -30.19
CA GLU A 866 -37.75 11.00 -31.51
C GLU A 866 -36.73 10.42 -32.50
N GLN A 867 -35.52 10.09 -32.03
CA GLN A 867 -34.51 9.42 -32.86
C GLN A 867 -34.92 7.99 -33.25
N GLN A 868 -35.55 7.23 -32.34
CA GLN A 868 -36.12 5.91 -32.66
C GLN A 868 -37.30 6.00 -33.64
N GLN A 869 -38.19 6.99 -33.50
CA GLN A 869 -39.28 7.19 -34.46
C GLN A 869 -38.76 7.59 -35.86
N MET A 870 -37.73 8.45 -35.93
CA MET A 870 -37.11 8.78 -37.22
C MET A 870 -36.37 7.60 -37.86
N GLN A 871 -35.81 6.68 -37.08
CA GLN A 871 -35.22 5.45 -37.59
C GLN A 871 -36.26 4.43 -38.05
N GLN A 872 -37.46 4.41 -37.46
CA GLN A 872 -38.56 3.54 -37.90
C GLN A 872 -39.29 4.06 -39.15
N GLN A 873 -39.16 5.36 -39.46
CA GLN A 873 -39.74 5.99 -40.66
C GLN A 873 -38.79 5.98 -41.89
N ARG A 874 -37.52 5.64 -41.70
CA ARG A 874 -36.55 5.39 -42.79
C ARG A 874 -36.48 3.91 -43.11
#